data_AF-A0AA37NX26-F1
#
_entry.id   AF-A0AA37NX26-F1
#
_cell.length_a   1.000
_cell.length_b   1.000
_cell.length_c   1.000
_cell.angle_alpha   90.00
_cell.angle_beta   90.00
_cell.angle_gamma   90.00
#
_symmetry.space_group_name_H-M   'P 1'
#
loop_
_entity.id
_entity.type
_entity.pdbx_description
1 polymer ?
#
loop_
_entity_poly.entity_id
_entity_poly.type
_entity_poly.pdbx_seq_one_letter_code
_entity_poly.pdbx_strand_id
1 'polypeptide(L)'
;MLLLVTGIGTAQKFVHPGIDMNSADLEYMRNQVLAGKQPWKDAYDLLKEKTPLDFQVKPFAHVISGPYSQPDIGGKDLSQSARMAYSCAVLWYISREECYAEIVIDIIEKWANTLRSFDENNAKLLVALTGYEFCNAAEILRYNYPGWKKIDTENMTRLMMSAFYPTIRYYFPVANGNWDGAIMHTLLAIAVFTDNRELFDNAVYHYLHANANGSLIKYIYPTGQCQETRRDQGHVQMGLYEFSGAARIAYTQGVDLFSAADNRLALGLEYSARFICGDSVYAYGVPSQRERFKYRAGFEHCIDHFTAKGVNMPYLKELCSRTNMNNPANALWKLTAFREEFRQKPSELVDIQESNIAYHAGATLEQAQPVGHSVIEVNNREDLQAVLNTNAGSGKTLFLRAGEYRLKQSLTIPSDIHICGEGRSTVLICEPTIRTAAILLGDLDAKNITIENLVVDGSKEHQEAYDPNSGRFYRTGRYSNALAGISMRGEAGHAFSNIKLKNLTVINFSRSGVYISDAEGIEIDHCDFTENGAHVVPGPRLQHNLMIQHSSNIMIKDSRFDTSIRGCGLVLDHCKSLKVENCEIARNGWHGLLMAECHNGKIENCLVEGNDGCGFMGEYLHDGSNLIQIRHNKIQYNNEYGIRAFGMKETDIKDNLYRWNGKEKRQEWLSSEKKLQLEQL
;
A
#
# COMPACT_ATOMS: atom_id res chain seq x y z
N MET A 1 -3.89 -0.44 23.69
CA MET A 1 -3.84 -1.90 23.94
C MET A 1 -5.22 -2.47 23.61
N LEU A 2 -5.45 -2.85 22.35
CA LEU A 2 -6.73 -3.44 21.92
C LEU A 2 -6.60 -4.97 22.03
N LEU A 3 -7.28 -5.58 23.00
CA LEU A 3 -7.43 -7.03 23.08
C LEU A 3 -8.47 -7.46 22.04
N LEU A 4 -8.08 -8.27 21.06
CA LEU A 4 -8.99 -9.28 20.53
C LEU A 4 -9.26 -10.27 21.67
N VAL A 5 -10.40 -10.09 22.32
CA VAL A 5 -10.90 -10.97 23.37
C VAL A 5 -11.37 -12.26 22.71
N THR A 6 -10.49 -13.25 22.60
CA THR A 6 -10.90 -14.65 22.51
C THR A 6 -11.17 -15.16 23.92
N GLY A 7 -12.28 -14.70 24.48
CA GLY A 7 -12.89 -15.19 25.71
C GLY A 7 -14.39 -15.02 25.54
N ILE A 8 -15.18 -15.91 26.14
CA ILE A 8 -16.65 -15.90 26.09
C ILE A 8 -17.16 -14.65 26.84
N GLY A 9 -17.01 -13.50 26.22
CA GLY A 9 -17.66 -12.24 26.54
C GLY A 9 -18.61 -11.96 25.38
N THR A 10 -19.84 -11.57 25.68
CA THR A 10 -20.82 -11.19 24.66
C THR A 10 -20.21 -10.17 23.71
N ALA A 11 -20.09 -10.50 22.43
CA ALA A 11 -19.57 -9.58 21.42
C ALA A 11 -20.31 -8.24 21.52
N GLN A 12 -19.57 -7.12 21.44
CA GLN A 12 -20.15 -5.79 21.52
C GLN A 12 -21.25 -5.65 20.45
N LYS A 13 -22.45 -5.23 20.88
CA LYS A 13 -23.53 -4.87 19.95
C LYS A 13 -23.12 -3.64 19.13
N PHE A 14 -23.50 -3.61 17.86
CA PHE A 14 -23.23 -2.44 17.03
C PHE A 14 -23.93 -1.19 17.58
N VAL A 15 -23.25 -0.06 17.45
CA VAL A 15 -23.80 1.27 17.74
C VAL A 15 -24.65 1.69 16.55
N HIS A 16 -25.87 2.16 16.83
CA HIS A 16 -26.86 2.55 15.83
C HIS A 16 -27.55 3.89 16.14
N PRO A 17 -27.67 4.80 15.16
CA PRO A 17 -26.85 4.85 13.95
C PRO A 17 -25.36 4.82 14.29
N GLY A 18 -24.53 4.31 13.39
CA GLY A 18 -23.10 4.18 13.67
C GLY A 18 -22.22 3.86 12.46
N ILE A 19 -22.70 4.11 11.25
CA ILE A 19 -21.89 4.10 10.03
C ILE A 19 -21.04 5.38 10.01
N ASP A 20 -21.46 6.47 9.35
CA ASP A 20 -20.66 7.71 9.34
C ASP A 20 -20.85 8.54 10.62
N MET A 21 -22.08 8.60 11.12
CA MET A 21 -22.48 9.41 12.27
C MET A 21 -23.27 8.59 13.26
N ASN A 22 -22.99 8.78 14.54
CA ASN A 22 -23.85 8.24 15.60
C ASN A 22 -24.97 9.23 15.99
N SER A 23 -25.86 8.82 16.89
CA SER A 23 -26.96 9.67 17.38
C SER A 23 -26.51 11.03 17.93
N ALA A 24 -25.38 11.09 18.65
CA ALA A 24 -24.87 12.32 19.22
C ALA A 24 -24.28 13.25 18.14
N ASP A 25 -23.60 12.69 17.14
CA ASP A 25 -23.05 13.43 16.00
C ASP A 25 -24.16 14.06 15.15
N LEU A 26 -25.21 13.28 14.86
CA LEU A 26 -26.38 13.75 14.11
C LEU A 26 -27.08 14.92 14.81
N GLU A 27 -27.32 14.79 16.12
CA GLU A 27 -27.95 15.84 16.91
C GLU A 27 -27.02 17.05 17.06
N TYR A 28 -25.71 16.86 17.15
CA TYR A 28 -24.74 17.96 17.12
C TYR A 28 -24.81 18.74 15.81
N MET A 29 -24.71 18.06 14.66
CA MET A 29 -24.85 18.65 13.33
C MET A 29 -26.13 19.48 13.23
N ARG A 30 -27.27 18.89 13.60
CA ARG A 30 -28.58 19.57 13.57
C ARG A 30 -28.59 20.84 14.41
N ASN A 31 -28.08 20.77 15.64
CA ASN A 31 -28.01 21.93 16.53
C ASN A 31 -27.11 23.04 15.98
N GLN A 32 -26.00 22.71 15.32
CA GLN A 32 -25.16 23.71 14.65
C GLN A 32 -25.89 24.42 13.50
N VAL A 33 -26.64 23.66 12.69
CA VAL A 33 -27.47 24.25 11.61
C VAL A 33 -28.53 25.18 12.17
N LEU A 34 -29.31 24.71 13.17
CA LEU A 34 -30.39 25.50 13.78
C LEU A 34 -29.86 26.76 14.48
N ALA A 35 -28.65 26.71 15.03
CA ALA A 35 -27.98 27.85 15.63
C ALA A 35 -27.29 28.78 14.60
N GLY A 36 -27.39 28.50 13.29
CA GLY A 36 -26.79 29.30 12.23
C GLY A 36 -25.26 29.29 12.22
N LYS A 37 -24.63 28.24 12.75
CA LYS A 37 -23.18 28.13 12.86
C LYS A 37 -22.55 27.70 11.54
N GLN A 38 -21.42 28.31 11.20
CA GLN A 38 -20.64 27.93 10.02
C GLN A 38 -19.61 26.85 10.34
N PRO A 39 -19.32 25.92 9.41
CA PRO A 39 -19.84 25.87 8.02
C PRO A 39 -21.20 25.16 7.86
N TRP A 40 -21.82 24.65 8.93
CA TRP A 40 -23.03 23.83 8.85
C TRP A 40 -24.22 24.53 8.18
N LYS A 41 -24.46 25.81 8.48
CA LYS A 41 -25.61 26.53 7.94
C LYS A 41 -25.54 26.66 6.42
N ASP A 42 -24.42 27.13 5.89
CA ASP A 42 -24.26 27.31 4.44
C ASP A 42 -24.28 25.96 3.70
N ALA A 43 -23.71 24.91 4.32
CA ALA A 43 -23.77 23.56 3.78
C ALA A 43 -25.21 23.02 3.73
N TYR A 44 -26.00 23.24 4.78
CA TYR A 44 -27.42 22.86 4.80
C TYR A 44 -28.22 23.60 3.73
N ASP A 45 -28.05 24.92 3.61
CA ASP A 45 -28.77 25.73 2.62
C ASP A 45 -28.46 25.29 1.20
N LEU A 46 -27.18 25.07 0.89
CA LEU A 46 -26.77 24.58 -0.42
C LEU A 46 -27.30 23.17 -0.70
N LEU A 47 -27.22 22.27 0.28
CA LEU A 47 -27.73 20.91 0.12
C LEU A 47 -29.25 20.94 -0.15
N LYS A 48 -29.99 21.77 0.59
CA LYS A 48 -31.44 21.94 0.41
C LYS A 48 -31.76 22.50 -0.97
N GLU A 49 -31.05 23.54 -1.40
CA GLU A 49 -31.23 24.15 -2.73
C GLU A 49 -30.97 23.15 -3.87
N LYS A 50 -29.94 22.31 -3.74
CA LYS A 50 -29.52 21.36 -4.78
C LYS A 50 -30.20 19.99 -4.70
N THR A 51 -31.15 19.80 -3.78
CA THR A 51 -31.88 18.53 -3.62
C THR A 51 -33.33 18.69 -4.09
N PRO A 52 -33.64 18.34 -5.35
CA PRO A 52 -35.00 18.43 -5.88
C PRO A 52 -35.95 17.42 -5.21
N LEU A 53 -37.21 17.82 -5.01
CA LEU A 53 -38.25 16.97 -4.42
C LEU A 53 -38.97 16.09 -5.47
N ASP A 54 -38.81 16.37 -6.76
CA ASP A 54 -39.43 15.65 -7.87
C ASP A 54 -38.51 14.60 -8.51
N PHE A 55 -37.50 14.13 -7.77
CA PHE A 55 -36.52 13.15 -8.23
C PHE A 55 -37.19 11.87 -8.76
N GLN A 56 -36.90 11.51 -10.01
CA GLN A 56 -37.45 10.32 -10.66
C GLN A 56 -36.48 9.14 -10.54
N VAL A 57 -36.86 8.15 -9.74
CA VAL A 57 -36.06 6.93 -9.56
C VAL A 57 -36.19 6.03 -10.78
N LYS A 58 -35.06 5.73 -11.42
CA LYS A 58 -34.98 4.86 -12.60
C LYS A 58 -34.11 3.63 -12.31
N PRO A 59 -34.69 2.57 -11.74
CA PRO A 59 -33.93 1.37 -11.39
C PRO A 59 -33.68 0.48 -12.62
N PHE A 60 -32.59 -0.27 -12.58
CA PHE A 60 -32.21 -1.24 -13.61
C PHE A 60 -32.04 -2.62 -13.00
N ALA A 61 -32.51 -3.66 -13.70
CA ALA A 61 -32.34 -5.04 -13.24
C ALA A 61 -30.88 -5.48 -13.34
N HIS A 62 -30.20 -5.09 -14.42
CA HIS A 62 -28.79 -5.36 -14.66
C HIS A 62 -28.07 -4.05 -14.86
N VAL A 63 -27.17 -3.71 -13.94
CA VAL A 63 -26.34 -2.52 -14.05
C VAL A 63 -25.01 -2.92 -14.69
N ILE A 64 -24.68 -2.31 -15.83
CA ILE A 64 -23.46 -2.60 -16.59
C ILE A 64 -22.55 -1.38 -16.51
N SER A 65 -21.34 -1.56 -15.97
CA SER A 65 -20.35 -0.50 -15.85
C SER A 65 -19.04 -0.93 -16.49
N GLY A 66 -18.88 -0.54 -17.76
CA GLY A 66 -17.66 -0.81 -18.53
C GLY A 66 -16.45 -0.02 -18.04
N PRO A 67 -15.26 -0.26 -18.63
CA PRO A 67 -14.05 0.49 -18.30
C PRO A 67 -14.29 1.99 -18.54
N TYR A 68 -13.91 2.83 -17.56
CA TYR A 68 -14.21 4.27 -17.56
C TYR A 68 -15.71 4.58 -17.74
N SER A 69 -16.57 3.68 -17.27
CA SER A 69 -18.03 3.74 -17.40
C SER A 69 -18.50 3.75 -18.87
N GLN A 70 -17.86 2.94 -19.72
CA GLN A 70 -18.23 2.77 -21.13
C GLN A 70 -18.33 1.27 -21.48
N PRO A 71 -19.54 0.70 -21.67
CA PRO A 71 -20.85 1.35 -21.58
C PRO A 71 -21.25 1.67 -20.14
N ASP A 72 -22.27 2.52 -19.99
CA ASP A 72 -22.94 2.84 -18.72
C ASP A 72 -24.43 2.58 -18.86
N ILE A 73 -24.87 1.44 -18.33
CA ILE A 73 -26.28 1.03 -18.29
C ILE A 73 -26.70 1.02 -16.82
N GLY A 74 -27.38 2.09 -16.40
CA GLY A 74 -27.92 2.25 -15.04
C GLY A 74 -26.90 2.59 -13.95
N GLY A 75 -25.61 2.72 -14.26
CA GLY A 75 -24.58 3.02 -13.26
C GLY A 75 -24.66 4.47 -12.75
N LYS A 76 -24.86 5.42 -13.65
CA LYS A 76 -25.16 6.83 -13.27
C LYS A 76 -26.45 6.95 -12.48
N ASP A 77 -27.52 6.29 -12.92
CA ASP A 77 -28.82 6.33 -12.23
C ASP A 77 -28.71 5.78 -10.80
N LEU A 78 -27.95 4.70 -10.59
CA LEU A 78 -27.66 4.16 -9.26
C LEU A 78 -26.86 5.15 -8.40
N SER A 79 -25.78 5.73 -8.95
CA SER A 79 -24.94 6.68 -8.23
C SER A 79 -25.72 7.93 -7.80
N GLN A 80 -26.56 8.45 -8.70
CA GLN A 80 -27.44 9.57 -8.39
C GLN A 80 -28.47 9.20 -7.33
N SER A 81 -29.05 8.00 -7.40
CA SER A 81 -30.00 7.50 -6.40
C SER A 81 -29.37 7.35 -5.01
N ALA A 82 -28.16 6.80 -4.93
CA ALA A 82 -27.42 6.65 -3.67
C ALA A 82 -27.12 8.01 -3.01
N ARG A 83 -26.61 8.95 -3.81
CA ARG A 83 -26.32 10.31 -3.35
C ARG A 83 -27.59 11.07 -2.95
N MET A 84 -28.67 10.92 -3.73
CA MET A 84 -29.96 11.53 -3.44
C MET A 84 -30.53 11.00 -2.13
N ALA A 85 -30.49 9.68 -1.93
CA ALA A 85 -30.97 9.05 -0.70
C ALA A 85 -30.21 9.58 0.53
N TYR A 86 -28.87 9.66 0.47
CA TYR A 86 -28.10 10.16 1.60
C TYR A 86 -28.36 11.66 1.86
N SER A 87 -28.42 12.47 0.80
CA SER A 87 -28.74 13.90 0.90
C SER A 87 -30.12 14.12 1.55
N CYS A 88 -31.14 13.39 1.10
CA CYS A 88 -32.48 13.46 1.64
C CYS A 88 -32.55 12.98 3.09
N ALA A 89 -31.86 11.89 3.47
CA ALA A 89 -31.84 11.41 4.85
C ALA A 89 -31.24 12.46 5.81
N VAL A 90 -30.16 13.14 5.41
CA VAL A 90 -29.55 14.22 6.20
C VAL A 90 -30.46 15.45 6.27
N LEU A 91 -31.05 15.87 5.14
CA LEU A 91 -32.00 16.98 5.12
C LEU A 91 -33.22 16.70 6.00
N TRP A 92 -33.80 15.51 5.89
CA TRP A 92 -34.89 15.05 6.75
C TRP A 92 -34.48 15.10 8.23
N TYR A 93 -33.29 14.61 8.58
CA TYR A 93 -32.86 14.60 9.97
C TYR A 93 -32.80 16.03 10.54
N ILE A 94 -32.30 16.98 9.76
CA ILE A 94 -32.16 18.37 10.19
C ILE A 94 -33.53 19.07 10.26
N SER A 95 -34.29 19.04 9.15
CA SER A 95 -35.53 19.83 8.99
C SER A 95 -36.78 19.17 9.56
N ARG A 96 -36.77 17.84 9.65
CA ARG A 96 -37.95 16.98 9.94
C ARG A 96 -39.08 17.09 8.91
N GLU A 97 -38.79 17.57 7.69
CA GLU A 97 -39.75 17.59 6.58
C GLU A 97 -39.90 16.19 5.97
N GLU A 98 -41.10 15.60 6.04
CA GLU A 98 -41.36 14.20 5.68
C GLU A 98 -41.07 13.85 4.23
N CYS A 99 -41.26 14.80 3.30
CA CYS A 99 -41.03 14.59 1.86
C CYS A 99 -39.62 14.05 1.54
N TYR A 100 -38.61 14.46 2.30
CA TYR A 100 -37.26 13.94 2.13
C TYR A 100 -37.14 12.47 2.54
N ALA A 101 -37.76 12.05 3.66
CA ALA A 101 -37.75 10.64 4.06
C ALA A 101 -38.53 9.76 3.08
N GLU A 102 -39.63 10.27 2.51
CA GLU A 102 -40.42 9.56 1.49
C GLU A 102 -39.60 9.27 0.23
N ILE A 103 -38.77 10.22 -0.24
CA ILE A 103 -37.86 10.03 -1.38
C ILE A 103 -36.86 8.90 -1.10
N VAL A 104 -36.29 8.84 0.11
CA VAL A 104 -35.35 7.77 0.49
C VAL A 104 -36.02 6.40 0.43
N ILE A 105 -37.23 6.30 0.98
CA ILE A 105 -38.01 5.05 0.99
C ILE A 105 -38.34 4.61 -0.44
N ASP A 106 -38.80 5.52 -1.30
CA ASP A 106 -39.12 5.24 -2.71
C ASP A 106 -37.89 4.75 -3.49
N ILE A 107 -36.73 5.39 -3.28
CA ILE A 107 -35.45 4.98 -3.88
C ILE A 107 -35.10 3.55 -3.45
N ILE A 108 -35.10 3.27 -2.14
CA ILE A 108 -34.72 1.96 -1.60
C ILE A 108 -35.68 0.87 -2.10
N GLU A 109 -36.98 1.12 -2.04
CA GLU A 109 -38.00 0.16 -2.48
C GLU A 109 -37.81 -0.19 -3.96
N LYS A 110 -37.70 0.81 -4.84
CA LYS A 110 -37.59 0.58 -6.29
C LYS A 110 -36.31 -0.17 -6.66
N TRP A 111 -35.15 0.24 -6.13
CA TRP A 111 -33.90 -0.48 -6.40
C TRP A 111 -33.90 -1.89 -5.79
N ALA A 112 -34.38 -2.08 -4.56
CA ALA A 112 -34.46 -3.39 -3.92
C ALA A 112 -35.35 -4.39 -4.67
N ASN A 113 -36.44 -3.90 -5.27
CA ASN A 113 -37.37 -4.73 -6.03
C ASN A 113 -36.92 -4.99 -7.47
N THR A 114 -36.05 -4.17 -8.04
CA THR A 114 -35.64 -4.28 -9.45
C THR A 114 -34.24 -4.85 -9.65
N LEU A 115 -33.23 -4.41 -8.88
CA LEU A 115 -31.83 -4.77 -9.11
C LEU A 115 -31.59 -6.28 -8.92
N ARG A 116 -30.81 -6.87 -9.83
CA ARG A 116 -30.45 -8.29 -9.84
C ARG A 116 -28.95 -8.53 -9.94
N SER A 117 -28.22 -7.76 -10.75
CA SER A 117 -26.77 -7.96 -10.90
C SER A 117 -26.03 -6.71 -11.33
N PHE A 118 -24.70 -6.78 -11.14
CA PHE A 118 -23.71 -5.87 -11.66
C PHE A 118 -22.77 -6.64 -12.59
N ASP A 119 -22.30 -6.01 -13.67
CA ASP A 119 -21.33 -6.61 -14.58
C ASP A 119 -20.38 -5.57 -15.20
N GLU A 120 -19.35 -6.08 -15.87
CA GLU A 120 -18.24 -5.36 -16.50
C GLU A 120 -17.19 -4.77 -15.54
N ASN A 121 -16.11 -4.25 -16.14
CA ASN A 121 -14.88 -3.86 -15.47
C ASN A 121 -15.08 -3.01 -14.18
N ASN A 122 -15.93 -2.00 -14.22
CA ASN A 122 -16.12 -1.04 -13.12
C ASN A 122 -17.20 -1.45 -12.11
N ALA A 123 -17.85 -2.61 -12.26
CA ALA A 123 -18.94 -3.05 -11.41
C ALA A 123 -18.61 -2.97 -9.90
N LYS A 124 -17.47 -3.54 -9.48
CA LYS A 124 -17.07 -3.55 -8.07
C LYS A 124 -16.88 -2.15 -7.51
N LEU A 125 -16.24 -1.27 -8.27
CA LEU A 125 -15.98 0.10 -7.84
C LEU A 125 -17.29 0.90 -7.73
N LEU A 126 -18.20 0.76 -8.69
CA LEU A 126 -19.52 1.38 -8.64
C LEU A 126 -20.31 0.94 -7.39
N VAL A 127 -20.33 -0.37 -7.10
CA VAL A 127 -20.98 -0.92 -5.90
C VAL A 127 -20.33 -0.36 -4.64
N ALA A 128 -19.01 -0.34 -4.59
CA ALA A 128 -18.23 0.12 -3.45
C ALA A 128 -18.40 1.61 -3.15
N LEU A 129 -18.62 2.44 -4.17
CA LEU A 129 -18.81 3.89 -4.00
C LEU A 129 -20.26 4.31 -3.72
N THR A 130 -21.23 3.41 -3.87
CA THR A 130 -22.66 3.72 -3.68
C THR A 130 -23.28 3.00 -2.47
N GLY A 131 -22.71 1.86 -2.06
CA GLY A 131 -23.29 1.04 -1.00
C GLY A 131 -23.31 1.71 0.37
N TYR A 132 -22.21 2.35 0.78
CA TYR A 132 -22.17 3.07 2.05
C TYR A 132 -23.14 4.25 2.10
N GLU A 133 -23.42 4.92 0.98
CA GLU A 133 -24.37 6.03 0.92
C GLU A 133 -25.80 5.56 1.15
N PHE A 134 -26.20 4.45 0.50
CA PHE A 134 -27.48 3.81 0.77
C PHE A 134 -27.60 3.36 2.23
N CYS A 135 -26.55 2.74 2.79
CA CYS A 135 -26.57 2.24 4.16
C CYS A 135 -26.70 3.39 5.17
N ASN A 136 -25.95 4.49 4.99
CA ASN A 136 -26.08 5.69 5.82
C ASN A 136 -27.50 6.27 5.75
N ALA A 137 -28.05 6.41 4.54
CA ALA A 137 -29.41 6.95 4.35
C ALA A 137 -30.46 6.10 5.10
N ALA A 138 -30.42 4.78 4.89
CA ALA A 138 -31.34 3.85 5.53
C ALA A 138 -31.16 3.80 7.05
N GLU A 139 -29.93 3.83 7.56
CA GLU A 139 -29.66 3.77 8.99
C GLU A 139 -30.15 5.03 9.73
N ILE A 140 -29.93 6.21 9.16
CA ILE A 140 -30.42 7.48 9.72
C ILE A 140 -31.95 7.41 9.89
N LEU A 141 -32.68 6.98 8.87
CA LEU A 141 -34.14 6.87 8.95
C LEU A 141 -34.60 5.74 9.87
N ARG A 142 -33.99 4.55 9.79
CA ARG A 142 -34.38 3.36 10.58
C ARG A 142 -34.47 3.64 12.07
N TYR A 143 -33.55 4.45 12.60
CA TYR A 143 -33.45 4.71 14.04
C TYR A 143 -34.05 6.04 14.48
N ASN A 144 -34.46 6.90 13.56
CA ASN A 144 -34.93 8.25 13.92
C ASN A 144 -36.27 8.64 13.29
N TYR A 145 -36.67 8.04 12.16
CA TYR A 145 -37.89 8.41 11.45
C TYR A 145 -39.07 7.53 11.91
N PRO A 146 -40.12 8.09 12.53
CA PRO A 146 -41.27 7.31 12.98
C PRO A 146 -42.00 6.58 11.85
N GLY A 147 -41.91 7.08 10.60
CA GLY A 147 -42.53 6.48 9.43
C GLY A 147 -41.76 5.28 8.84
N TRP A 148 -40.57 4.97 9.34
CA TRP A 148 -39.80 3.81 8.88
C TRP A 148 -40.44 2.50 9.34
N LYS A 149 -40.67 1.59 8.39
CA LYS A 149 -41.37 0.32 8.61
C LYS A 149 -40.41 -0.86 8.50
N LYS A 150 -40.89 -2.01 8.97
CA LYS A 150 -40.18 -3.29 8.84
C LYS A 150 -39.84 -3.61 7.37
N ILE A 151 -40.77 -3.34 6.45
CA ILE A 151 -40.58 -3.57 5.01
C ILE A 151 -39.43 -2.74 4.42
N ASP A 152 -39.18 -1.53 4.93
CA ASP A 152 -38.08 -0.68 4.45
C ASP A 152 -36.72 -1.29 4.84
N THR A 153 -36.65 -1.87 6.05
CA THR A 153 -35.49 -2.64 6.51
C THR A 153 -35.29 -3.90 5.67
N GLU A 154 -36.36 -4.62 5.35
CA GLU A 154 -36.33 -5.82 4.50
C GLU A 154 -35.88 -5.48 3.06
N ASN A 155 -36.39 -4.37 2.49
CA ASN A 155 -35.98 -3.87 1.18
C ASN A 155 -34.49 -3.51 1.15
N MET A 156 -34.03 -2.73 2.12
CA MET A 156 -32.63 -2.34 2.20
C MET A 156 -31.70 -3.55 2.40
N THR A 157 -32.08 -4.47 3.30
CA THR A 157 -31.33 -5.72 3.52
C THR A 157 -31.26 -6.55 2.25
N ARG A 158 -32.38 -6.67 1.51
CA ARG A 158 -32.41 -7.37 0.22
C ARG A 158 -31.49 -6.71 -0.79
N LEU A 159 -31.55 -5.38 -0.96
CA LEU A 159 -30.68 -4.65 -1.90
C LEU A 159 -29.20 -4.93 -1.62
N MET A 160 -28.79 -4.85 -0.36
CA MET A 160 -27.40 -5.08 0.03
C MET A 160 -26.99 -6.53 -0.12
N MET A 161 -27.82 -7.47 0.33
CA MET A 161 -27.42 -8.88 0.43
C MET A 161 -27.64 -9.68 -0.86
N SER A 162 -28.51 -9.23 -1.79
CA SER A 162 -28.77 -9.95 -3.04
C SER A 162 -27.87 -9.52 -4.20
N ALA A 163 -27.44 -8.25 -4.24
CA ALA A 163 -26.66 -7.69 -5.36
C ALA A 163 -25.33 -7.07 -4.93
N PHE A 164 -25.32 -6.19 -3.91
CA PHE A 164 -24.10 -5.47 -3.53
C PHE A 164 -23.05 -6.40 -2.91
N TYR A 165 -23.36 -7.01 -1.76
CA TYR A 165 -22.44 -7.90 -1.04
C TYR A 165 -21.88 -9.04 -1.93
N PRO A 166 -22.69 -9.80 -2.69
CA PRO A 166 -22.16 -10.83 -3.58
C PRO A 166 -21.12 -10.32 -4.60
N THR A 167 -21.26 -9.08 -5.09
CA THR A 167 -20.31 -8.48 -6.06
C THR A 167 -18.98 -8.11 -5.43
N ILE A 168 -18.96 -7.64 -4.17
CA ILE A 168 -17.76 -7.08 -3.53
C ILE A 168 -17.15 -7.92 -2.40
N ARG A 169 -17.83 -8.99 -1.93
CA ARG A 169 -17.33 -9.89 -0.85
C ARG A 169 -15.98 -10.54 -1.14
N TYR A 170 -15.65 -10.67 -2.42
CA TYR A 170 -14.32 -11.06 -2.87
C TYR A 170 -13.65 -9.79 -3.38
N TYR A 171 -12.78 -9.21 -2.56
CA TYR A 171 -11.95 -8.04 -2.85
C TYR A 171 -11.18 -8.14 -4.19
N PHE A 172 -10.45 -7.10 -4.57
CA PHE A 172 -9.59 -7.15 -5.76
C PHE A 172 -8.25 -6.43 -5.56
N PRO A 173 -7.40 -6.92 -4.62
CA PRO A 173 -6.19 -6.23 -4.19
C PRO A 173 -5.09 -6.13 -5.27
N VAL A 174 -5.27 -6.80 -6.42
CA VAL A 174 -4.33 -6.75 -7.56
C VAL A 174 -4.65 -5.63 -8.56
N ALA A 175 -5.78 -4.93 -8.40
CA ALA A 175 -5.96 -3.60 -9.00
C ALA A 175 -5.15 -2.56 -8.21
N ASN A 176 -5.67 -1.34 -8.06
CA ASN A 176 -5.08 -0.32 -7.20
C ASN A 176 -5.74 -0.38 -5.81
N GLY A 177 -4.99 -0.02 -4.77
CA GLY A 177 -5.46 -0.18 -3.39
C GLY A 177 -6.72 0.64 -3.06
N ASN A 178 -6.99 1.72 -3.79
CA ASN A 178 -8.23 2.49 -3.63
C ASN A 178 -9.52 1.68 -3.89
N TRP A 179 -9.49 0.65 -4.74
CA TRP A 179 -10.64 -0.23 -4.94
C TRP A 179 -11.00 -0.98 -3.65
N ASP A 180 -10.01 -1.56 -3.00
CA ASP A 180 -10.20 -2.29 -1.75
C ASP A 180 -10.55 -1.33 -0.61
N GLY A 181 -9.98 -0.12 -0.58
CA GLY A 181 -10.41 0.96 0.31
C GLY A 181 -11.92 1.22 0.22
N ALA A 182 -12.44 1.41 -0.99
CA ALA A 182 -13.88 1.64 -1.24
C ALA A 182 -14.73 0.42 -0.86
N ILE A 183 -14.26 -0.79 -1.20
CA ILE A 183 -14.95 -2.03 -0.88
C ILE A 183 -15.08 -2.18 0.64
N MET A 184 -13.99 -1.98 1.39
CA MET A 184 -14.02 -2.05 2.85
C MET A 184 -14.97 -1.02 3.47
N HIS A 185 -14.97 0.20 2.95
CA HIS A 185 -15.88 1.25 3.41
C HIS A 185 -17.35 0.82 3.29
N THR A 186 -17.75 0.28 2.13
CA THR A 186 -19.11 -0.26 1.94
C THR A 186 -19.37 -1.54 2.74
N LEU A 187 -18.43 -2.48 2.82
CA LEU A 187 -18.63 -3.73 3.57
C LEU A 187 -18.81 -3.47 5.07
N LEU A 188 -18.08 -2.51 5.65
CA LEU A 188 -18.28 -2.08 7.03
C LEU A 188 -19.66 -1.45 7.22
N ALA A 189 -20.13 -0.64 6.27
CA ALA A 189 -21.47 -0.04 6.32
C ALA A 189 -22.57 -1.11 6.25
N ILE A 190 -22.44 -2.10 5.36
CA ILE A 190 -23.36 -3.24 5.26
C ILE A 190 -23.32 -4.05 6.56
N ALA A 191 -22.13 -4.32 7.11
CA ALA A 191 -21.96 -5.09 8.32
C ALA A 191 -22.66 -4.45 9.51
N VAL A 192 -22.50 -3.13 9.69
CA VAL A 192 -23.22 -2.38 10.73
C VAL A 192 -24.72 -2.47 10.47
N PHE A 193 -25.22 -2.06 9.29
CA PHE A 193 -26.66 -2.03 9.00
C PHE A 193 -27.38 -3.38 9.22
N THR A 194 -26.69 -4.49 8.93
CA THR A 194 -27.21 -5.86 9.02
C THR A 194 -26.86 -6.59 10.32
N ASP A 195 -26.24 -5.90 11.30
CA ASP A 195 -25.76 -6.49 12.55
C ASP A 195 -24.79 -7.69 12.35
N ASN A 196 -23.99 -7.68 11.28
CA ASN A 196 -23.11 -8.78 10.89
C ASN A 196 -21.67 -8.58 11.38
N ARG A 197 -21.35 -9.14 12.56
CA ARG A 197 -20.02 -9.03 13.18
C ARG A 197 -18.92 -9.72 12.37
N GLU A 198 -19.19 -10.87 11.77
CA GLU A 198 -18.18 -11.60 10.98
C GLU A 198 -17.73 -10.80 9.76
N LEU A 199 -18.67 -10.16 9.06
CA LEU A 199 -18.35 -9.29 7.93
C LEU A 199 -17.54 -8.06 8.36
N PHE A 200 -17.89 -7.46 9.50
CA PHE A 200 -17.14 -6.33 10.06
C PHE A 200 -15.69 -6.72 10.38
N ASP A 201 -15.50 -7.82 11.10
CA ASP A 201 -14.18 -8.31 11.50
C ASP A 201 -13.36 -8.71 10.26
N ASN A 202 -14.00 -9.24 9.21
CA ASN A 202 -13.36 -9.52 7.94
C ASN A 202 -12.81 -8.25 7.26
N ALA A 203 -13.61 -7.19 7.17
CA ALA A 203 -13.20 -5.93 6.56
C ALA A 203 -12.12 -5.21 7.38
N VAL A 204 -12.21 -5.24 8.72
CA VAL A 204 -11.15 -4.73 9.62
C VAL A 204 -9.85 -5.50 9.42
N TYR A 205 -9.92 -6.83 9.31
CA TYR A 205 -8.74 -7.64 9.03
C TYR A 205 -8.15 -7.29 7.65
N HIS A 206 -8.97 -7.18 6.61
CA HIS A 206 -8.53 -6.79 5.27
C HIS A 206 -7.82 -5.44 5.28
N TYR A 207 -8.34 -4.47 6.03
CA TYR A 207 -7.73 -3.14 6.17
C TYR A 207 -6.28 -3.19 6.67
N LEU A 208 -5.98 -4.12 7.57
CA LEU A 208 -4.67 -4.28 8.18
C LEU A 208 -3.76 -5.26 7.41
N HIS A 209 -4.34 -6.30 6.78
CA HIS A 209 -3.62 -7.51 6.35
C HIS A 209 -3.89 -7.97 4.91
N ALA A 210 -4.66 -7.25 4.12
CA ALA A 210 -4.89 -7.64 2.72
C ALA A 210 -3.59 -7.85 1.93
N ASN A 211 -3.62 -8.83 1.03
CA ASN A 211 -2.52 -9.12 0.12
C ASN A 211 -2.34 -7.98 -0.91
N ALA A 212 -1.25 -8.02 -1.68
CA ALA A 212 -0.96 -7.08 -2.78
C ALA A 212 -1.17 -5.60 -2.42
N ASN A 213 -2.15 -4.88 -2.99
CA ASN A 213 -2.31 -3.44 -2.73
C ASN A 213 -3.42 -3.11 -1.72
N GLY A 214 -4.11 -4.12 -1.13
CA GLY A 214 -5.42 -3.92 -0.51
C GLY A 214 -5.44 -3.37 0.92
N SER A 215 -4.31 -3.35 1.64
CA SER A 215 -4.25 -2.95 3.05
C SER A 215 -3.67 -1.55 3.21
N LEU A 216 -3.93 -0.89 4.34
CA LEU A 216 -3.40 0.45 4.64
C LEU A 216 -1.87 0.47 4.54
N ILE A 217 -1.22 -0.57 5.08
CA ILE A 217 0.25 -0.69 5.15
C ILE A 217 0.88 -0.87 3.77
N LYS A 218 0.12 -1.45 2.83
CA LYS A 218 0.55 -1.61 1.43
C LYS A 218 0.15 -0.44 0.55
N TYR A 219 -0.89 0.29 0.93
CA TYR A 219 -1.37 1.45 0.20
C TYR A 219 -0.58 2.73 0.52
N ILE A 220 -0.19 2.94 1.79
CA ILE A 220 0.57 4.11 2.24
C ILE A 220 1.89 3.66 2.83
N TYR A 221 2.99 4.12 2.24
CA TYR A 221 4.35 3.76 2.64
C TYR A 221 4.78 4.52 3.90
N PRO A 222 5.83 4.05 4.60
CA PRO A 222 6.40 4.75 5.76
C PRO A 222 6.90 6.18 5.49
N THR A 223 7.05 6.57 4.21
CA THR A 223 7.37 7.92 3.77
C THR A 223 6.14 8.82 3.57
N GLY A 224 4.93 8.28 3.75
CA GLY A 224 3.67 8.96 3.41
C GLY A 224 3.28 8.85 1.94
N GLN A 225 4.19 8.44 1.06
CA GLN A 225 3.86 8.17 -0.34
C GLN A 225 2.76 7.10 -0.41
N CYS A 226 1.64 7.43 -1.06
CA CYS A 226 0.63 6.42 -1.39
C CYS A 226 1.01 5.69 -2.69
N GLN A 227 0.58 4.44 -2.83
CA GLN A 227 0.82 3.57 -3.99
C GLN A 227 0.40 4.24 -5.31
N GLU A 228 -0.63 5.10 -5.27
CA GLU A 228 -1.15 5.82 -6.42
C GLU A 228 -0.53 7.20 -6.68
N THR A 229 0.48 7.61 -5.93
CA THR A 229 1.14 8.93 -6.09
C THR A 229 1.62 9.20 -7.53
N ARG A 230 1.96 8.15 -8.27
CA ARG A 230 2.41 8.20 -9.68
C ARG A 230 1.25 8.21 -10.70
N ARG A 231 0.00 8.07 -10.24
CA ARG A 231 -1.25 8.22 -11.00
C ARG A 231 -1.82 9.62 -10.84
N ASP A 232 -3.01 9.92 -11.37
CA ASP A 232 -3.65 11.22 -11.15
C ASP A 232 -4.07 11.42 -9.69
N GLN A 233 -3.97 12.67 -9.24
CA GLN A 233 -4.26 13.03 -7.85
C GLN A 233 -5.75 12.91 -7.50
N GLY A 234 -6.63 12.73 -8.48
CA GLY A 234 -8.03 12.39 -8.26
C GLY A 234 -8.20 11.01 -7.64
N HIS A 235 -7.51 10.00 -8.17
CA HIS A 235 -7.52 8.65 -7.61
C HIS A 235 -6.80 8.53 -6.27
N VAL A 236 -5.72 9.29 -6.07
CA VAL A 236 -5.03 9.40 -4.77
C VAL A 236 -5.99 9.89 -3.69
N GLN A 237 -6.66 11.02 -3.94
CA GLN A 237 -7.64 11.57 -3.01
C GLN A 237 -8.81 10.60 -2.79
N MET A 238 -9.30 9.92 -3.82
CA MET A 238 -10.36 8.92 -3.66
C MET A 238 -9.92 7.79 -2.71
N GLY A 239 -8.76 7.16 -2.93
CA GLY A 239 -8.30 6.08 -2.06
C GLY A 239 -8.13 6.51 -0.61
N LEU A 240 -7.50 7.67 -0.37
CA LEU A 240 -7.34 8.20 0.98
C LEU A 240 -8.69 8.49 1.66
N TYR A 241 -9.67 9.01 0.92
CA TYR A 241 -11.03 9.22 1.43
C TYR A 241 -11.66 7.89 1.84
N GLU A 242 -11.62 6.88 0.98
CA GLU A 242 -12.25 5.59 1.24
C GLU A 242 -11.59 4.82 2.40
N PHE A 243 -10.26 4.82 2.50
CA PHE A 243 -9.55 4.27 3.68
C PHE A 243 -9.92 5.03 4.97
N SER A 244 -10.14 6.34 4.90
CA SER A 244 -10.56 7.12 6.06
C SER A 244 -12.04 6.90 6.43
N GLY A 245 -12.91 6.66 5.45
CA GLY A 245 -14.31 6.31 5.66
C GLY A 245 -14.44 4.95 6.35
N ALA A 246 -13.68 3.95 5.89
CA ALA A 246 -13.57 2.66 6.57
C ALA A 246 -13.10 2.81 8.02
N ALA A 247 -12.04 3.60 8.27
CA ALA A 247 -11.55 3.86 9.61
C ALA A 247 -12.58 4.60 10.48
N ARG A 248 -13.35 5.50 9.88
CA ARG A 248 -14.43 6.25 10.54
C ARG A 248 -15.54 5.35 11.04
N ILE A 249 -16.04 4.44 10.22
CA ILE A 249 -17.06 3.47 10.64
C ILE A 249 -16.50 2.59 11.76
N ALA A 250 -15.29 2.03 11.56
CA ALA A 250 -14.66 1.17 12.54
C ALA A 250 -14.49 1.85 13.91
N TYR A 251 -14.10 3.13 13.91
CA TYR A 251 -13.90 3.90 15.13
C TYR A 251 -15.21 4.10 15.91
N THR A 252 -16.33 4.36 15.23
CA THR A 252 -17.67 4.41 15.88
C THR A 252 -18.02 3.10 16.58
N GLN A 253 -17.53 1.99 16.04
CA GLN A 253 -17.76 0.65 16.58
C GLN A 253 -16.68 0.22 17.58
N GLY A 254 -15.79 1.13 18.01
CA GLY A 254 -14.77 0.89 19.04
C GLY A 254 -13.44 0.33 18.52
N VAL A 255 -13.23 0.29 17.19
CA VAL A 255 -11.97 -0.16 16.57
C VAL A 255 -11.21 1.03 15.99
N ASP A 256 -10.11 1.41 16.62
CA ASP A 256 -9.28 2.52 16.18
C ASP A 256 -8.33 2.13 15.05
N LEU A 257 -8.81 2.27 13.81
CA LEU A 257 -8.00 2.10 12.60
C LEU A 257 -7.21 3.36 12.21
N PHE A 258 -7.57 4.54 12.73
CA PHE A 258 -6.86 5.79 12.42
C PHE A 258 -5.43 5.78 12.96
N SER A 259 -5.21 5.16 14.12
CA SER A 259 -3.88 5.08 14.75
C SER A 259 -2.98 3.96 14.25
N ALA A 260 -3.47 3.13 13.31
CA ALA A 260 -2.70 2.03 12.75
C ALA A 260 -1.34 2.48 12.19
N ALA A 261 -0.29 1.71 12.48
CA ALA A 261 1.09 1.96 12.08
C ALA A 261 1.60 3.39 12.33
N ASP A 262 1.35 3.90 13.55
CA ASP A 262 1.74 5.25 13.99
C ASP A 262 1.05 6.34 13.17
N ASN A 263 -0.28 6.24 13.06
CA ASN A 263 -1.11 7.14 12.27
C ASN A 263 -0.74 7.17 10.77
N ARG A 264 -0.51 5.99 10.15
CA ARG A 264 -0.11 5.88 8.74
C ARG A 264 -1.08 6.59 7.79
N LEU A 265 -2.38 6.56 8.09
CA LEU A 265 -3.39 7.28 7.33
C LEU A 265 -3.20 8.81 7.40
N ALA A 266 -2.88 9.35 8.58
CA ALA A 266 -2.53 10.77 8.73
C ALA A 266 -1.31 11.13 7.89
N LEU A 267 -0.25 10.30 7.97
CA LEU A 267 0.98 10.54 7.22
C LEU A 267 0.72 10.61 5.70
N GLY A 268 -0.09 9.69 5.16
CA GLY A 268 -0.42 9.71 3.73
C GLY A 268 -1.33 10.87 3.32
N LEU A 269 -2.30 11.23 4.15
CA LEU A 269 -3.14 12.41 3.92
C LEU A 269 -2.30 13.69 3.88
N GLU A 270 -1.40 13.86 4.84
CA GLU A 270 -0.56 15.05 4.96
C GLU A 270 0.45 15.14 3.82
N TYR A 271 1.10 14.02 3.48
CA TYR A 271 2.02 13.91 2.33
C TYR A 271 1.32 14.29 1.01
N SER A 272 0.15 13.70 0.73
CA SER A 272 -0.57 13.98 -0.51
C SER A 272 -1.09 15.41 -0.56
N ALA A 273 -1.59 15.93 0.56
CA ALA A 273 -2.06 17.30 0.66
C ALA A 273 -0.92 18.31 0.42
N ARG A 274 0.27 18.06 0.97
CA ARG A 274 1.47 18.89 0.73
C ARG A 274 1.77 19.00 -0.77
N PHE A 275 1.81 17.86 -1.46
CA PHE A 275 2.05 17.83 -2.90
C PHE A 275 0.96 18.58 -3.69
N ILE A 276 -0.32 18.31 -3.41
CA ILE A 276 -1.49 18.90 -4.06
C ILE A 276 -1.55 20.42 -3.84
N CYS A 277 -1.11 20.92 -2.69
CA CYS A 277 -1.14 22.35 -2.36
C CYS A 277 -0.01 23.16 -3.03
N GLY A 278 0.99 22.50 -3.63
CA GLY A 278 2.03 23.13 -4.45
C GLY A 278 3.46 22.81 -4.03
N ASP A 279 3.65 22.20 -2.87
CA ASP A 279 4.97 21.87 -2.34
C ASP A 279 5.57 20.63 -3.02
N SER A 280 6.89 20.50 -2.94
CA SER A 280 7.61 19.31 -3.39
C SER A 280 7.57 18.19 -2.36
N VAL A 281 7.50 16.95 -2.84
CA VAL A 281 7.58 15.73 -2.04
C VAL A 281 8.59 14.77 -2.64
N TYR A 282 9.29 14.04 -1.79
CA TYR A 282 10.10 12.93 -2.25
C TYR A 282 9.22 11.72 -2.52
N ALA A 283 9.47 11.02 -3.63
CA ALA A 283 8.86 9.74 -3.91
C ALA A 283 9.88 8.76 -4.51
N TYR A 284 9.61 7.48 -4.31
CA TYR A 284 10.19 6.41 -5.14
C TYR A 284 9.47 6.44 -6.50
N GLY A 285 10.15 6.99 -7.50
CA GLY A 285 9.59 7.39 -8.80
C GLY A 285 9.20 8.87 -8.86
N VAL A 286 8.48 9.26 -9.91
CA VAL A 286 8.04 10.64 -10.15
C VAL A 286 6.56 10.80 -9.77
N PRO A 287 6.20 11.67 -8.80
CA PRO A 287 4.82 12.01 -8.51
C PRO A 287 4.13 12.65 -9.74
N SER A 288 2.94 12.17 -10.07
CA SER A 288 2.24 12.66 -11.26
C SER A 288 1.70 14.06 -11.07
N GLN A 289 1.89 14.93 -12.06
CA GLN A 289 1.30 16.27 -12.07
C GLN A 289 -0.18 16.26 -12.50
N ARG A 290 -0.72 15.10 -12.93
CA ARG A 290 -2.10 14.99 -13.41
C ARG A 290 -3.08 15.28 -12.27
N GLU A 291 -3.96 16.26 -12.50
CA GLU A 291 -4.96 16.71 -11.52
C GLU A 291 -4.38 17.26 -10.21
N ARG A 292 -3.09 17.65 -10.17
CA ARG A 292 -2.43 18.11 -8.94
C ARG A 292 -3.17 19.21 -8.19
N PHE A 293 -3.76 20.17 -8.89
CA PHE A 293 -4.49 21.29 -8.29
C PHE A 293 -6.02 21.11 -8.32
N LYS A 294 -6.51 19.88 -8.46
CA LYS A 294 -7.95 19.56 -8.31
C LYS A 294 -8.20 19.11 -6.87
N TYR A 295 -8.74 20.01 -6.06
CA TYR A 295 -9.02 19.77 -4.64
C TYR A 295 -10.37 19.07 -4.45
N ARG A 296 -10.37 17.91 -3.78
CA ARG A 296 -11.60 17.20 -3.38
C ARG A 296 -11.94 17.50 -1.92
N ALA A 297 -13.22 17.72 -1.66
CA ALA A 297 -13.76 17.86 -0.30
C ALA A 297 -13.94 16.49 0.36
N GLY A 298 -14.28 16.48 1.66
CA GLY A 298 -14.60 15.26 2.40
C GLY A 298 -13.49 14.78 3.34
N PHE A 299 -12.46 15.58 3.58
CA PHE A 299 -11.40 15.24 4.56
C PHE A 299 -11.55 15.96 5.90
N GLU A 300 -12.62 16.74 6.07
CA GLU A 300 -12.88 17.48 7.30
C GLU A 300 -13.04 16.56 8.52
N HIS A 301 -13.59 15.35 8.36
CA HIS A 301 -13.66 14.37 9.45
C HIS A 301 -12.28 13.84 9.84
N CYS A 302 -11.34 13.77 8.90
CA CYS A 302 -9.96 13.40 9.19
C CYS A 302 -9.29 14.51 10.01
N ILE A 303 -9.46 15.78 9.61
CA ILE A 303 -8.95 16.93 10.38
C ILE A 303 -9.55 16.92 11.78
N ASP A 304 -10.87 16.71 11.90
CA ASP A 304 -11.58 16.66 13.17
C ASP A 304 -11.00 15.58 14.09
N HIS A 305 -10.90 14.35 13.57
CA HIS A 305 -10.35 13.21 14.29
C HIS A 305 -8.89 13.43 14.71
N PHE A 306 -7.99 13.69 13.77
CA PHE A 306 -6.56 13.78 14.05
C PHE A 306 -6.23 14.96 14.96
N THR A 307 -6.89 16.11 14.79
CA THR A 307 -6.71 17.24 15.71
C THR A 307 -7.18 16.88 17.12
N ALA A 308 -8.30 16.18 17.27
CA ALA A 308 -8.78 15.71 18.58
C ALA A 308 -7.82 14.67 19.22
N LYS A 309 -7.07 13.93 18.40
CA LYS A 309 -5.98 13.03 18.85
C LYS A 309 -4.63 13.72 19.03
N GLY A 310 -4.56 15.05 18.91
CA GLY A 310 -3.34 15.82 19.13
C GLY A 310 -2.35 15.78 17.97
N VAL A 311 -2.78 15.38 16.77
CA VAL A 311 -1.93 15.34 15.56
C VAL A 311 -2.14 16.60 14.74
N ASN A 312 -1.04 17.25 14.36
CA ASN A 312 -1.05 18.40 13.48
C ASN A 312 -1.09 17.98 12.01
N MET A 313 -1.97 18.63 11.24
CA MET A 313 -2.26 18.32 9.83
C MET A 313 -2.38 19.60 8.99
N PRO A 314 -1.34 20.46 8.96
CA PRO A 314 -1.42 21.78 8.33
C PRO A 314 -1.75 21.74 6.84
N TYR A 315 -1.15 20.83 6.06
CA TYR A 315 -1.39 20.72 4.63
C TYR A 315 -2.77 20.15 4.33
N LEU A 316 -3.26 19.17 5.11
CA LEU A 316 -4.63 18.70 4.94
C LEU A 316 -5.66 19.81 5.24
N LYS A 317 -5.41 20.64 6.27
CA LYS A 317 -6.21 21.84 6.55
C LYS A 317 -6.18 22.82 5.40
N GLU A 318 -5.02 23.06 4.81
CA GLU A 318 -4.87 23.91 3.63
C GLU A 318 -5.66 23.36 2.44
N LEU A 319 -5.53 22.07 2.12
CA LEU A 319 -6.28 21.41 1.05
C LEU A 319 -7.79 21.60 1.25
N CYS A 320 -8.31 21.32 2.45
CA CYS A 320 -9.71 21.53 2.79
C CYS A 320 -10.15 22.99 2.66
N SER A 321 -9.28 23.95 2.98
CA SER A 321 -9.58 25.39 2.82
C SER A 321 -9.70 25.83 1.36
N ARG A 322 -9.04 25.12 0.43
CA ARG A 322 -9.07 25.37 -1.02
C ARG A 322 -10.26 24.68 -1.72
N THR A 323 -11.05 23.88 -0.99
CA THR A 323 -12.25 23.25 -1.56
C THR A 323 -13.41 24.24 -1.64
N ASN A 324 -14.10 24.25 -2.78
CA ASN A 324 -15.28 25.08 -2.98
C ASN A 324 -16.55 24.31 -2.61
N MET A 325 -17.37 24.85 -1.73
CA MET A 325 -18.69 24.31 -1.42
C MET A 325 -19.70 24.78 -2.47
N ASN A 326 -19.73 24.08 -3.62
CA ASN A 326 -20.51 24.50 -4.81
C ASN A 326 -21.41 23.40 -5.40
N ASN A 327 -21.47 22.23 -4.76
CA ASN A 327 -22.26 21.09 -5.21
C ASN A 327 -22.79 20.29 -3.98
N PRO A 328 -23.84 19.48 -4.14
CA PRO A 328 -24.47 18.78 -3.02
C PRO A 328 -23.54 17.75 -2.34
N ALA A 329 -22.56 17.16 -3.05
CA ALA A 329 -21.59 16.25 -2.45
C ALA A 329 -20.78 16.93 -1.35
N ASN A 330 -20.18 18.09 -1.71
CA ASN A 330 -19.33 18.83 -0.80
C ASN A 330 -20.13 19.35 0.39
N ALA A 331 -21.38 19.80 0.15
CA ALA A 331 -22.29 20.23 1.20
C ALA A 331 -22.61 19.10 2.18
N LEU A 332 -22.96 17.92 1.64
CA LEU A 332 -23.23 16.72 2.44
C LEU A 332 -22.02 16.34 3.30
N TRP A 333 -20.83 16.23 2.70
CA TRP A 333 -19.62 15.87 3.45
C TRP A 333 -19.25 16.89 4.53
N LYS A 334 -19.45 18.19 4.29
CA LYS A 334 -19.23 19.24 5.30
C LYS A 334 -20.20 19.11 6.48
N LEU A 335 -21.48 18.82 6.22
CA LEU A 335 -22.49 18.63 7.26
C LEU A 335 -22.16 17.44 8.15
N THR A 336 -21.75 16.34 7.52
CA THR A 336 -21.53 15.07 8.21
C THR A 336 -20.10 14.89 8.68
N ALA A 337 -19.23 15.90 8.66
CA ALA A 337 -17.81 15.72 8.97
C ALA A 337 -17.48 15.55 10.46
N PHE A 338 -18.21 16.24 11.34
CA PHE A 338 -17.76 16.49 12.71
C PHE A 338 -18.40 15.59 13.74
N ARG A 339 -17.63 15.20 14.74
CA ARG A 339 -18.12 14.40 15.87
C ARG A 339 -18.43 15.24 17.10
N GLU A 340 -19.46 14.82 17.82
CA GLU A 340 -19.82 15.39 19.12
C GLU A 340 -18.67 15.23 20.12
N GLU A 341 -18.09 14.04 20.17
CA GLU A 341 -16.98 13.69 21.07
C GLU A 341 -15.72 14.55 20.86
N PHE A 342 -15.56 15.19 19.69
CA PHE A 342 -14.37 15.97 19.31
C PHE A 342 -14.58 17.49 19.39
N ARG A 343 -15.66 17.94 20.03
CA ARG A 343 -15.94 19.38 20.25
C ARG A 343 -14.79 20.11 20.96
N GLN A 344 -14.13 19.43 21.90
CA GLN A 344 -12.96 19.96 22.60
C GLN A 344 -11.71 19.34 22.00
N LYS A 345 -10.77 20.20 21.58
CA LYS A 345 -9.50 19.79 20.98
C LYS A 345 -8.33 20.28 21.85
N PRO A 346 -7.24 19.50 21.92
CA PRO A 346 -6.04 19.93 22.62
C PRO A 346 -5.47 21.19 21.97
N SER A 347 -4.84 22.05 22.78
CA SER A 347 -4.15 23.25 22.31
C SER A 347 -2.78 22.94 21.69
N GLU A 348 -2.13 21.89 22.16
CA GLU A 348 -0.84 21.42 21.66
C GLU A 348 -1.06 20.28 20.67
N LEU A 349 -0.44 20.39 19.50
CA LEU A 349 -0.49 19.40 18.43
C LEU A 349 0.92 18.98 18.06
N VAL A 350 1.10 17.72 17.66
CA VAL A 350 2.38 17.14 17.26
C VAL A 350 2.37 16.83 15.76
N ASP A 351 3.41 17.25 15.06
CA ASP A 351 3.58 16.97 13.63
C ASP A 351 3.79 15.48 13.38
N ILE A 352 3.08 14.94 12.39
CA ILE A 352 3.29 13.56 11.94
C ILE A 352 4.69 13.41 11.33
N GLN A 353 5.39 12.31 11.67
CA GLN A 353 6.76 12.06 11.23
C GLN A 353 6.82 10.89 10.26
N GLU A 354 7.56 11.06 9.17
CA GLU A 354 7.92 9.97 8.27
C GLU A 354 9.03 9.09 8.87
N SER A 355 9.13 7.85 8.39
CA SER A 355 10.21 6.94 8.78
C SER A 355 11.51 7.34 8.09
N ASN A 356 12.59 7.46 8.86
CA ASN A 356 13.94 7.68 8.33
C ASN A 356 14.69 6.37 8.02
N ILE A 357 14.09 5.21 8.29
CA ILE A 357 14.70 3.90 7.99
C ILE A 357 14.81 3.73 6.48
N ALA A 358 16.02 3.43 5.99
CA ALA A 358 16.35 3.30 4.57
C ALA A 358 15.94 4.50 3.68
N TYR A 359 15.93 5.71 4.26
CA TYR A 359 15.50 6.93 3.58
C TYR A 359 16.70 7.89 3.37
N HIS A 360 17.10 8.25 2.15
CA HIS A 360 16.60 7.80 0.85
C HIS A 360 17.47 6.69 0.26
N ALA A 361 16.97 5.47 0.17
CA ALA A 361 17.62 4.41 -0.60
C ALA A 361 17.35 4.52 -2.11
N GLY A 362 18.26 3.96 -2.91
CA GLY A 362 18.21 3.86 -4.35
C GLY A 362 19.08 4.89 -5.08
N ALA A 363 18.96 4.91 -6.40
CA ALA A 363 19.59 5.91 -7.24
C ALA A 363 19.16 7.32 -6.82
N THR A 364 20.16 8.19 -6.65
CA THR A 364 19.94 9.53 -6.12
C THR A 364 19.28 10.44 -7.16
N LEU A 365 18.65 11.52 -6.67
CA LEU A 365 18.13 12.58 -7.54
C LEU A 365 19.24 13.52 -8.03
N GLU A 366 20.33 13.63 -7.27
CA GLU A 366 21.44 14.53 -7.55
C GLU A 366 22.45 13.89 -8.50
N GLN A 367 22.86 14.65 -9.51
CA GLN A 367 23.86 14.23 -10.49
C GLN A 367 25.26 14.51 -9.94
N ALA A 368 25.69 13.71 -8.96
CA ALA A 368 27.04 13.82 -8.42
C ALA A 368 28.06 13.20 -9.39
N GLN A 369 29.08 13.98 -9.77
CA GLN A 369 30.23 13.45 -10.48
C GLN A 369 31.06 12.57 -9.53
N PRO A 370 31.59 11.44 -9.98
CA PRO A 370 32.47 10.61 -9.16
C PRO A 370 33.74 11.40 -8.79
N VAL A 371 34.16 11.27 -7.53
CA VAL A 371 35.33 11.97 -6.98
C VAL A 371 36.59 11.15 -7.26
N GLY A 372 37.46 11.61 -8.17
CA GLY A 372 38.74 10.95 -8.48
C GLY A 372 39.37 11.37 -9.80
N HIS A 373 40.66 11.05 -10.02
CA HIS A 373 41.41 11.44 -11.23
C HIS A 373 41.41 10.37 -12.34
N SER A 374 40.73 9.23 -12.15
CA SER A 374 40.74 8.07 -13.06
C SER A 374 39.33 7.69 -13.52
N VAL A 375 38.66 8.64 -14.15
CA VAL A 375 37.29 8.52 -14.65
C VAL A 375 37.31 8.39 -16.18
N ILE A 376 36.49 7.48 -16.71
CA ILE A 376 36.20 7.34 -18.13
C ILE A 376 34.72 7.66 -18.32
N GLU A 377 34.43 8.78 -18.99
CA GLU A 377 33.06 9.10 -19.35
C GLU A 377 32.57 8.14 -20.44
N VAL A 378 31.36 7.63 -20.24
CA VAL A 378 30.68 6.74 -21.18
C VAL A 378 29.31 7.34 -21.47
N ASN A 379 28.97 7.47 -22.74
CA ASN A 379 27.66 7.93 -23.20
C ASN A 379 26.80 6.75 -23.64
N ASN A 380 25.48 6.94 -23.64
CA ASN A 380 24.51 5.90 -23.94
C ASN A 380 24.45 5.42 -25.41
N ARG A 381 25.33 5.94 -26.27
CA ARG A 381 25.52 5.48 -27.66
C ARG A 381 26.67 4.50 -27.82
N GLU A 382 27.53 4.41 -26.81
CA GLU A 382 28.71 3.56 -26.82
C GLU A 382 28.35 2.10 -26.49
N ASP A 383 29.16 1.16 -26.99
CA ASP A 383 29.03 -0.24 -26.61
C ASP A 383 29.60 -0.44 -25.21
N LEU A 384 28.71 -0.44 -24.22
CA LEU A 384 29.09 -0.53 -22.81
C LEU A 384 29.87 -1.82 -22.49
N GLN A 385 29.58 -2.94 -23.16
CA GLN A 385 30.37 -4.17 -22.93
C GLN A 385 31.79 -4.02 -23.48
N ALA A 386 31.94 -3.41 -24.66
CA ALA A 386 33.27 -3.15 -25.23
C ALA A 386 34.09 -2.22 -24.31
N VAL A 387 33.48 -1.17 -23.77
CA VAL A 387 34.13 -0.25 -22.83
C VAL A 387 34.54 -0.97 -21.53
N LEU A 388 33.68 -1.82 -20.99
CA LEU A 388 34.00 -2.67 -19.83
C LEU A 388 35.22 -3.56 -20.13
N ASN A 389 35.23 -4.24 -21.27
CA ASN A 389 36.30 -5.16 -21.66
C ASN A 389 37.64 -4.42 -21.83
N THR A 390 37.64 -3.22 -22.43
CA THR A 390 38.86 -2.41 -22.60
C THR A 390 39.45 -1.94 -21.27
N ASN A 391 38.63 -1.81 -20.23
CA ASN A 391 39.03 -1.29 -18.92
C ASN A 391 39.02 -2.33 -17.80
N ALA A 392 38.87 -3.62 -18.13
CA ALA A 392 38.97 -4.71 -17.18
C ALA A 392 40.31 -4.68 -16.43
N GLY A 393 40.28 -4.86 -15.10
CA GLY A 393 41.50 -4.86 -14.29
C GLY A 393 42.10 -3.47 -14.01
N SER A 394 41.48 -2.39 -14.49
CA SER A 394 42.09 -1.05 -14.47
C SER A 394 41.95 -0.31 -13.13
N GLY A 395 40.99 -0.70 -12.30
CA GLY A 395 40.57 0.02 -11.09
C GLY A 395 39.88 1.35 -11.37
N LYS A 396 39.60 1.69 -12.63
CA LYS A 396 39.02 2.98 -13.03
C LYS A 396 37.51 3.02 -12.82
N THR A 397 36.99 4.25 -12.71
CA THR A 397 35.56 4.52 -12.71
C THR A 397 35.06 4.74 -14.14
N LEU A 398 34.17 3.88 -14.63
CA LEU A 398 33.33 4.14 -15.79
C LEU A 398 32.13 4.97 -15.35
N PHE A 399 32.11 6.23 -15.77
CA PHE A 399 31.07 7.17 -15.41
C PHE A 399 30.05 7.30 -16.54
N LEU A 400 28.88 6.72 -16.31
CA LEU A 400 27.79 6.62 -17.27
C LEU A 400 26.94 7.88 -17.17
N ARG A 401 27.05 8.72 -18.21
CA ARG A 401 26.22 9.92 -18.35
C ARG A 401 24.74 9.59 -18.36
N ALA A 402 23.92 10.54 -17.93
CA ALA A 402 22.48 10.49 -17.98
C ALA A 402 22.00 10.05 -19.36
N GLY A 403 21.11 9.06 -19.38
CA GLY A 403 20.64 8.42 -20.58
C GLY A 403 20.21 6.98 -20.33
N GLU A 404 19.46 6.47 -21.30
CA GLU A 404 19.04 5.08 -21.34
C GLU A 404 20.05 4.25 -22.15
N TYR A 405 20.66 3.25 -21.52
CA TYR A 405 21.61 2.31 -22.09
C TYR A 405 20.90 1.00 -22.39
N ARG A 406 20.57 0.77 -23.66
CA ARG A 406 19.86 -0.44 -24.11
C ARG A 406 20.81 -1.62 -24.27
N LEU A 407 20.66 -2.61 -23.41
CA LEU A 407 21.51 -3.80 -23.36
C LEU A 407 21.07 -4.81 -24.41
N LYS A 408 21.87 -4.95 -25.48
CA LYS A 408 21.66 -5.95 -26.56
C LYS A 408 22.14 -7.36 -26.18
N GLN A 409 22.91 -7.46 -25.10
CA GLN A 409 23.37 -8.69 -24.46
C GLN A 409 23.43 -8.47 -22.94
N SER A 410 23.48 -9.54 -22.15
CA SER A 410 23.81 -9.43 -20.73
C SER A 410 25.19 -8.81 -20.55
N LEU A 411 25.32 -7.84 -19.64
CA LEU A 411 26.62 -7.25 -19.31
C LEU A 411 27.41 -8.19 -18.41
N THR A 412 28.62 -8.56 -18.80
CA THR A 412 29.57 -9.29 -17.95
C THR A 412 30.55 -8.32 -17.33
N ILE A 413 30.59 -8.27 -15.99
CA ILE A 413 31.39 -7.30 -15.25
C ILE A 413 32.76 -7.91 -14.87
N PRO A 414 33.88 -7.31 -15.30
CA PRO A 414 35.22 -7.78 -14.97
C PRO A 414 35.67 -7.35 -13.56
N SER A 415 36.82 -7.86 -13.12
CA SER A 415 37.51 -7.41 -11.90
C SER A 415 37.97 -5.96 -11.97
N ASP A 416 38.19 -5.38 -10.79
CA ASP A 416 38.82 -4.08 -10.55
C ASP A 416 38.16 -3.00 -11.43
N ILE A 417 36.86 -2.81 -11.23
CA ILE A 417 36.06 -1.87 -12.00
C ILE A 417 35.02 -1.18 -11.10
N HIS A 418 34.82 0.11 -11.35
CA HIS A 418 33.76 0.89 -10.71
C HIS A 418 32.85 1.46 -11.80
N ILE A 419 31.56 1.13 -11.76
CA ILE A 419 30.54 1.66 -12.65
C ILE A 419 29.71 2.66 -11.84
N CYS A 420 29.66 3.92 -12.27
CA CYS A 420 28.93 4.97 -11.57
C CYS A 420 28.02 5.72 -12.54
N GLY A 421 26.75 5.95 -12.19
CA GLY A 421 25.83 6.79 -12.97
C GLY A 421 25.60 8.19 -12.39
N GLU A 422 24.75 8.95 -13.05
CA GLU A 422 24.23 10.26 -12.65
C GLU A 422 22.88 10.14 -11.92
N GLY A 423 22.70 9.07 -11.14
CA GLY A 423 21.50 8.81 -10.36
C GLY A 423 20.34 8.25 -11.20
N ARG A 424 19.11 8.68 -10.88
CA ARG A 424 17.89 8.18 -11.54
C ARG A 424 17.84 8.40 -13.04
N SER A 425 18.65 9.34 -13.55
CA SER A 425 18.73 9.66 -14.99
C SER A 425 19.64 8.72 -15.78
N THR A 426 20.45 7.87 -15.13
CA THR A 426 21.26 6.85 -15.78
C THR A 426 20.56 5.50 -15.65
N VAL A 427 20.08 4.95 -16.77
CA VAL A 427 19.23 3.76 -16.76
C VAL A 427 19.80 2.67 -17.66
N LEU A 428 20.04 1.49 -17.11
CA LEU A 428 20.32 0.28 -17.85
C LEU A 428 18.99 -0.47 -18.08
N ILE A 429 18.67 -0.76 -19.34
CA ILE A 429 17.44 -1.48 -19.70
C ILE A 429 17.74 -2.57 -20.72
N CYS A 430 17.16 -3.76 -20.52
CA CYS A 430 17.38 -4.89 -21.40
C CYS A 430 16.54 -4.78 -22.68
N GLU A 431 17.15 -5.09 -23.83
CA GLU A 431 16.38 -5.40 -25.03
C GLU A 431 15.51 -6.65 -24.79
N PRO A 432 14.33 -6.76 -25.44
CA PRO A 432 13.45 -7.91 -25.29
C PRO A 432 14.04 -9.24 -25.76
N THR A 433 15.27 -9.29 -26.28
CA THR A 433 15.98 -10.53 -26.64
C THR A 433 16.71 -11.16 -25.45
N ILE A 434 16.98 -10.41 -24.38
CA ILE A 434 17.67 -10.92 -23.19
C ILE A 434 16.73 -11.80 -22.37
N ARG A 435 17.20 -12.98 -21.98
CA ARG A 435 16.36 -14.03 -21.34
C ARG A 435 16.92 -14.55 -20.01
N THR A 436 18.03 -13.99 -19.52
CA THR A 436 18.70 -14.48 -18.30
C THR A 436 18.83 -13.40 -17.23
N ALA A 437 19.73 -12.43 -17.42
CA ALA A 437 19.96 -11.33 -16.49
C ALA A 437 20.41 -10.07 -17.23
N ALA A 438 20.23 -8.89 -16.63
CA ALA A 438 20.83 -7.66 -17.15
C ALA A 438 22.35 -7.66 -16.95
N ILE A 439 22.80 -8.07 -15.76
CA ILE A 439 24.21 -8.06 -15.35
C ILE A 439 24.62 -9.44 -14.83
N LEU A 440 25.78 -9.91 -15.27
CA LEU A 440 26.41 -11.20 -14.93
C LEU A 440 27.83 -10.98 -14.40
N LEU A 441 28.32 -11.94 -13.64
CA LEU A 441 29.73 -12.04 -13.29
C LEU A 441 30.56 -12.33 -14.54
N GLY A 442 31.66 -11.59 -14.75
CA GLY A 442 32.52 -11.79 -15.92
C GLY A 442 33.57 -12.88 -15.77
N ASP A 443 34.05 -13.12 -14.55
CA ASP A 443 35.08 -14.13 -14.23
C ASP A 443 34.85 -14.71 -12.83
N LEU A 444 35.14 -16.00 -12.63
CA LEU A 444 34.87 -16.67 -11.34
C LEU A 444 35.80 -16.20 -10.22
N ASP A 445 36.98 -15.66 -10.55
CA ASP A 445 37.93 -15.07 -9.61
C ASP A 445 37.81 -13.54 -9.56
N ALA A 446 36.66 -13.00 -10.01
CA ALA A 446 36.51 -11.56 -10.08
C ALA A 446 36.55 -10.90 -8.71
N LYS A 447 37.13 -9.70 -8.66
CA LYS A 447 37.28 -8.97 -7.39
C LYS A 447 37.09 -7.48 -7.57
N ASN A 448 36.77 -6.78 -6.48
CA ASN A 448 36.74 -5.32 -6.43
C ASN A 448 35.77 -4.71 -7.47
N ILE A 449 34.52 -5.16 -7.44
CA ILE A 449 33.46 -4.68 -8.33
C ILE A 449 32.60 -3.67 -7.56
N THR A 450 32.47 -2.45 -8.07
CA THR A 450 31.52 -1.46 -7.53
C THR A 450 30.53 -1.04 -8.61
N ILE A 451 29.23 -1.08 -8.30
CA ILE A 451 28.16 -0.53 -9.15
C ILE A 451 27.36 0.48 -8.33
N GLU A 452 27.27 1.70 -8.84
CA GLU A 452 26.83 2.84 -8.04
C GLU A 452 25.94 3.83 -8.81
N ASN A 453 24.96 4.38 -8.10
CA ASN A 453 24.19 5.57 -8.48
C ASN A 453 23.54 5.50 -9.88
N LEU A 454 22.86 4.40 -10.19
CA LEU A 454 22.12 4.21 -11.44
C LEU A 454 20.89 3.33 -11.25
N VAL A 455 20.04 3.26 -12.27
CA VAL A 455 18.87 2.39 -12.30
C VAL A 455 19.13 1.21 -13.22
N VAL A 456 18.83 0.01 -12.77
CA VAL A 456 18.70 -1.20 -13.59
C VAL A 456 17.22 -1.55 -13.65
N ASP A 457 16.61 -1.45 -14.84
CA ASP A 457 15.16 -1.58 -15.01
C ASP A 457 14.83 -2.79 -15.91
N GLY A 458 14.04 -3.72 -15.35
CA GLY A 458 13.56 -4.91 -16.05
C GLY A 458 12.28 -4.70 -16.86
N SER A 459 11.75 -3.47 -16.91
CA SER A 459 10.60 -3.12 -17.75
C SER A 459 10.98 -3.11 -19.23
N LYS A 460 9.95 -3.11 -20.10
CA LYS A 460 10.16 -3.03 -21.56
C LYS A 460 10.66 -1.65 -21.98
N GLU A 461 10.19 -0.61 -21.31
CA GLU A 461 10.49 0.79 -21.58
C GLU A 461 10.55 1.53 -20.24
N HIS A 462 11.61 2.32 -20.04
CA HIS A 462 11.75 3.16 -18.85
C HIS A 462 10.89 4.41 -19.03
N GLN A 463 9.60 4.29 -18.74
CA GLN A 463 8.64 5.38 -18.81
C GLN A 463 8.06 5.72 -17.45
N GLU A 464 7.69 6.99 -17.29
CA GLU A 464 6.82 7.39 -16.20
C GLU A 464 5.49 6.64 -16.33
N ALA A 465 5.27 5.68 -15.43
CA ALA A 465 4.10 4.83 -15.47
C ALA A 465 2.81 5.67 -15.36
N TYR A 466 1.90 5.53 -16.33
CA TYR A 466 0.57 6.17 -16.26
C TYR A 466 -0.22 5.66 -15.04
N ASP A 467 -0.06 4.37 -14.73
CA ASP A 467 -0.60 3.68 -13.57
C ASP A 467 0.53 2.97 -12.81
N PRO A 468 0.59 2.99 -11.48
CA PRO A 468 1.63 2.30 -10.71
C PRO A 468 1.67 0.77 -10.93
N ASN A 469 0.57 0.14 -11.37
CA ASN A 469 0.53 -1.27 -11.73
C ASN A 469 0.87 -1.52 -13.22
N SER A 470 1.16 -0.47 -14.01
CA SER A 470 1.55 -0.62 -15.43
C SER A 470 2.78 -1.52 -15.54
N GLY A 471 2.81 -2.39 -16.54
CA GLY A 471 3.94 -3.31 -16.71
C GLY A 471 3.87 -4.57 -15.85
N ARG A 472 3.22 -4.54 -14.68
CA ARG A 472 3.17 -5.67 -13.74
C ARG A 472 2.56 -6.93 -14.39
N PHE A 473 1.42 -6.78 -15.10
CA PHE A 473 0.78 -7.89 -15.82
C PHE A 473 1.68 -8.56 -16.88
N TYR A 474 2.53 -7.79 -17.57
CA TYR A 474 3.47 -8.31 -18.56
C TYR A 474 4.62 -9.11 -17.93
N ARG A 475 4.88 -8.90 -16.63
CA ARG A 475 5.98 -9.56 -15.90
C ARG A 475 5.51 -10.73 -15.03
N THR A 476 4.22 -10.81 -14.73
CA THR A 476 3.61 -11.86 -13.88
C THR A 476 2.86 -12.94 -14.66
N GLY A 477 2.80 -12.84 -15.99
CA GLY A 477 2.09 -13.79 -16.84
C GLY A 477 2.87 -15.09 -17.03
N ARG A 478 2.15 -16.18 -17.34
CA ARG A 478 2.75 -17.50 -17.61
C ARG A 478 3.86 -17.49 -18.67
N TYR A 479 3.76 -16.58 -19.64
CA TYR A 479 4.71 -16.44 -20.76
C TYR A 479 5.67 -15.25 -20.60
N SER A 480 5.69 -14.63 -19.41
CA SER A 480 6.60 -13.54 -19.13
C SER A 480 8.05 -14.02 -19.20
N ASN A 481 8.90 -13.18 -19.79
CA ASN A 481 10.34 -13.41 -19.84
C ASN A 481 10.87 -13.53 -18.40
N ALA A 482 11.59 -14.61 -18.06
CA ALA A 482 12.17 -14.83 -16.72
C ALA A 482 13.52 -14.12 -16.58
N LEU A 483 13.50 -12.79 -16.51
CA LEU A 483 14.68 -11.93 -16.49
C LEU A 483 15.05 -11.57 -15.04
N ALA A 484 16.34 -11.73 -14.70
CA ALA A 484 16.91 -11.20 -13.47
C ALA A 484 17.61 -9.84 -13.70
N GLY A 485 17.79 -9.06 -12.64
CA GLY A 485 18.57 -7.83 -12.71
C GLY A 485 20.05 -8.13 -12.70
N ILE A 486 20.59 -8.32 -11.50
CA ILE A 486 22.01 -8.65 -11.29
C ILE A 486 22.10 -10.11 -10.84
N SER A 487 22.91 -10.90 -11.51
CA SER A 487 23.12 -12.32 -11.18
C SER A 487 24.60 -12.65 -11.22
N MET A 488 25.28 -12.49 -10.09
CA MET A 488 26.71 -12.77 -9.94
C MET A 488 26.91 -14.05 -9.13
N ARG A 489 27.51 -15.08 -9.74
CA ARG A 489 27.63 -16.40 -9.12
C ARG A 489 29.08 -16.85 -9.24
N GLY A 490 29.76 -16.94 -8.10
CA GLY A 490 31.05 -17.61 -8.01
C GLY A 490 30.89 -19.13 -8.09
N GLU A 491 32.00 -19.82 -7.84
CA GLU A 491 32.05 -21.27 -7.79
C GLU A 491 33.08 -21.71 -6.76
N ALA A 492 32.85 -22.86 -6.11
CA ALA A 492 33.77 -23.41 -5.14
C ALA A 492 35.16 -23.62 -5.76
N GLY A 493 36.20 -23.10 -5.09
CA GLY A 493 37.58 -23.14 -5.57
C GLY A 493 38.04 -21.85 -6.26
N HIS A 494 37.14 -20.90 -6.50
CA HIS A 494 37.45 -19.56 -7.02
C HIS A 494 37.31 -18.48 -5.95
N ALA A 495 37.90 -17.30 -6.21
CA ALA A 495 38.05 -16.20 -5.26
C ALA A 495 37.17 -14.96 -5.58
N PHE A 496 35.89 -15.18 -5.89
CA PHE A 496 34.94 -14.09 -6.12
C PHE A 496 34.75 -13.22 -4.86
N SER A 497 35.15 -11.94 -4.91
CA SER A 497 35.21 -11.12 -3.69
C SER A 497 35.05 -9.61 -3.85
N ASN A 498 34.77 -8.91 -2.74
CA ASN A 498 34.67 -7.46 -2.63
C ASN A 498 33.71 -6.82 -3.65
N ILE A 499 32.42 -7.13 -3.51
CA ILE A 499 31.33 -6.56 -4.31
C ILE A 499 30.67 -5.43 -3.54
N LYS A 500 30.48 -4.29 -4.19
CA LYS A 500 29.83 -3.12 -3.62
C LYS A 500 28.70 -2.63 -4.51
N LEU A 501 27.48 -2.62 -4.00
CA LEU A 501 26.32 -2.00 -4.63
C LEU A 501 25.92 -0.79 -3.79
N LYS A 502 25.94 0.41 -4.37
CA LYS A 502 25.71 1.67 -3.65
C LYS A 502 24.73 2.58 -4.35
N ASN A 503 23.77 3.16 -3.63
CA ASN A 503 22.80 4.09 -4.24
C ASN A 503 22.17 3.50 -5.52
N LEU A 504 21.86 2.20 -5.52
CA LEU A 504 21.49 1.47 -6.73
C LEU A 504 20.01 1.16 -6.68
N THR A 505 19.29 1.42 -7.77
CA THR A 505 17.89 0.99 -7.92
C THR A 505 17.83 -0.18 -8.88
N VAL A 506 17.32 -1.34 -8.45
CA VAL A 506 17.11 -2.53 -9.29
C VAL A 506 15.64 -2.91 -9.20
N ILE A 507 14.89 -2.65 -10.28
CA ILE A 507 13.43 -2.72 -10.26
C ILE A 507 12.88 -3.44 -11.48
N ASN A 508 11.64 -3.89 -11.34
CA ASN A 508 10.85 -4.47 -12.42
C ASN A 508 11.37 -5.80 -13.00
N PHE A 509 12.17 -6.58 -12.26
CA PHE A 509 12.61 -7.89 -12.74
C PHE A 509 11.59 -8.99 -12.40
N SER A 510 11.28 -9.83 -13.39
CA SER A 510 10.29 -10.89 -13.23
C SER A 510 10.82 -12.09 -12.45
N ARG A 511 12.13 -12.38 -12.52
CA ARG A 511 12.78 -13.43 -11.70
C ARG A 511 13.31 -12.83 -10.40
N SER A 512 14.63 -12.64 -10.24
CA SER A 512 15.19 -11.97 -9.05
C SER A 512 15.72 -10.60 -9.40
N GLY A 513 15.59 -9.63 -8.49
CA GLY A 513 16.23 -8.33 -8.61
C GLY A 513 17.74 -8.50 -8.59
N VAL A 514 18.28 -8.94 -7.46
CA VAL A 514 19.71 -9.21 -7.27
C VAL A 514 19.92 -10.62 -6.71
N TYR A 515 20.84 -11.36 -7.31
CA TYR A 515 21.32 -12.66 -6.84
C TYR A 515 22.84 -12.68 -6.80
N ILE A 516 23.41 -12.94 -5.61
CA ILE A 516 24.84 -13.12 -5.39
C ILE A 516 25.07 -14.50 -4.75
N SER A 517 26.00 -15.29 -5.26
CA SER A 517 26.39 -16.58 -4.64
C SER A 517 27.89 -16.78 -4.65
N ASP A 518 28.38 -17.56 -3.67
CA ASP A 518 29.76 -18.02 -3.56
C ASP A 518 30.77 -16.85 -3.58
N ALA A 519 30.50 -15.83 -2.76
CA ALA A 519 31.28 -14.60 -2.70
C ALA A 519 31.74 -14.25 -1.28
N GLU A 520 32.89 -13.58 -1.18
CA GLU A 520 33.40 -13.02 0.08
C GLU A 520 33.45 -11.48 0.03
N GLY A 521 32.88 -10.81 1.03
CA GLY A 521 32.89 -9.35 1.11
C GLY A 521 31.83 -8.73 0.20
N ILE A 522 30.59 -8.67 0.69
CA ILE A 522 29.47 -8.05 -0.02
C ILE A 522 29.03 -6.81 0.78
N GLU A 523 28.99 -5.65 0.13
CA GLU A 523 28.47 -4.40 0.68
C GLU A 523 27.28 -3.92 -0.15
N ILE A 524 26.11 -3.82 0.46
CA ILE A 524 24.89 -3.24 -0.12
C ILE A 524 24.50 -2.05 0.74
N ASP A 525 24.57 -0.86 0.14
CA ASP A 525 24.51 0.41 0.85
C ASP A 525 23.55 1.37 0.14
N HIS A 526 22.53 1.88 0.82
CA HIS A 526 21.54 2.80 0.23
C HIS A 526 20.90 2.30 -1.08
N CYS A 527 20.59 1.00 -1.19
CA CYS A 527 20.01 0.42 -2.42
C CYS A 527 18.49 0.26 -2.34
N ASP A 528 17.80 0.38 -3.48
CA ASP A 528 16.36 0.14 -3.61
C ASP A 528 16.10 -1.03 -4.56
N PHE A 529 15.85 -2.20 -4.00
CA PHE A 529 15.50 -3.41 -4.74
C PHE A 529 14.01 -3.70 -4.52
N THR A 530 13.17 -3.02 -5.29
CA THR A 530 11.71 -3.07 -5.16
C THR A 530 11.05 -3.63 -6.42
N GLU A 531 9.84 -4.18 -6.32
CA GLU A 531 9.03 -4.58 -7.49
C GLU A 531 9.62 -5.72 -8.34
N ASN A 532 10.45 -6.59 -7.73
CA ASN A 532 11.01 -7.77 -8.39
C ASN A 532 10.28 -9.07 -7.95
N GLY A 533 10.70 -10.24 -8.42
CA GLY A 533 10.14 -11.50 -7.90
C GLY A 533 8.71 -11.76 -8.31
N ALA A 534 8.45 -11.84 -9.62
CA ALA A 534 7.14 -12.14 -10.19
C ALA A 534 6.89 -13.64 -10.37
N HIS A 535 5.66 -14.01 -10.74
CA HIS A 535 5.28 -15.39 -10.97
C HIS A 535 5.75 -15.91 -12.34
N VAL A 536 7.00 -16.37 -12.43
CA VAL A 536 7.60 -16.91 -13.67
C VAL A 536 8.34 -18.23 -13.46
N VAL A 537 8.55 -19.00 -14.52
CA VAL A 537 9.37 -20.24 -14.48
C VAL A 537 10.79 -19.89 -13.97
N PRO A 538 11.38 -20.66 -13.03
CA PRO A 538 10.96 -22.01 -12.58
C PRO A 538 9.91 -22.06 -11.46
N GLY A 539 9.52 -20.93 -10.88
CA GLY A 539 8.55 -20.88 -9.79
C GLY A 539 9.12 -20.33 -8.47
N PRO A 540 8.43 -20.59 -7.35
CA PRO A 540 8.76 -20.06 -6.02
C PRO A 540 10.20 -20.36 -5.58
N ARG A 541 10.69 -19.69 -4.53
CA ARG A 541 12.08 -19.77 -4.00
C ARG A 541 13.17 -19.19 -4.91
N LEU A 542 12.84 -18.75 -6.12
CA LEU A 542 13.79 -18.16 -7.09
C LEU A 542 13.39 -16.74 -7.54
N GLN A 543 12.48 -16.10 -6.81
CA GLN A 543 11.78 -14.88 -7.22
C GLN A 543 11.84 -13.87 -6.08
N HIS A 544 12.97 -13.20 -5.90
CA HIS A 544 13.22 -12.36 -4.72
C HIS A 544 13.70 -10.96 -5.11
N ASN A 545 13.55 -10.00 -4.20
CA ASN A 545 14.20 -8.70 -4.37
C ASN A 545 15.73 -8.85 -4.24
N LEU A 546 16.20 -9.45 -3.14
CA LEU A 546 17.60 -9.84 -2.93
C LEU A 546 17.71 -11.29 -2.46
N MET A 547 18.62 -12.03 -3.11
CA MET A 547 19.04 -13.35 -2.66
C MET A 547 20.56 -13.42 -2.57
N ILE A 548 21.09 -13.83 -1.42
CA ILE A 548 22.51 -14.11 -1.22
C ILE A 548 22.65 -15.55 -0.72
N GLN A 549 23.48 -16.35 -1.40
CA GLN A 549 23.73 -17.74 -1.05
C GLN A 549 25.22 -18.03 -0.86
N HIS A 550 25.57 -18.97 0.01
CA HIS A 550 26.93 -19.52 0.15
C HIS A 550 28.04 -18.46 0.28
N SER A 551 27.74 -17.32 0.89
CA SER A 551 28.63 -16.15 0.91
C SER A 551 29.02 -15.75 2.33
N SER A 552 30.09 -14.97 2.46
CA SER A 552 30.58 -14.52 3.76
C SER A 552 30.99 -13.06 3.81
N ASN A 553 31.05 -12.49 5.01
CA ASN A 553 31.41 -11.08 5.26
C ASN A 553 30.44 -10.14 4.53
N ILE A 554 29.16 -10.19 4.93
CA ILE A 554 28.06 -9.49 4.27
C ILE A 554 27.62 -8.30 5.11
N MET A 555 27.55 -7.12 4.50
CA MET A 555 26.97 -5.91 5.09
C MET A 555 25.86 -5.38 4.19
N ILE A 556 24.65 -5.31 4.72
CA ILE A 556 23.48 -4.72 4.09
C ILE A 556 22.99 -3.59 5.00
N LYS A 557 22.95 -2.36 4.50
CA LYS A 557 22.50 -1.23 5.29
C LYS A 557 21.75 -0.18 4.48
N ASP A 558 20.89 0.57 5.17
CA ASP A 558 20.19 1.75 4.64
C ASP A 558 19.39 1.46 3.34
N SER A 559 18.99 0.21 3.15
CA SER A 559 18.47 -0.31 1.87
C SER A 559 17.03 -0.82 1.98
N ARG A 560 16.34 -0.89 0.83
CA ARG A 560 14.92 -1.26 0.72
C ARG A 560 14.75 -2.52 -0.11
N PHE A 561 13.89 -3.41 0.37
CA PHE A 561 13.63 -4.72 -0.22
C PHE A 561 12.13 -4.98 -0.29
N ASP A 562 11.43 -4.14 -1.05
CA ASP A 562 9.98 -4.03 -0.92
C ASP A 562 9.20 -4.61 -2.10
N THR A 563 7.96 -5.02 -1.86
CA THR A 563 7.01 -5.37 -2.93
C THR A 563 7.55 -6.45 -3.87
N SER A 564 8.23 -7.48 -3.35
CA SER A 564 8.45 -8.69 -4.14
C SER A 564 7.09 -9.31 -4.45
N ILE A 565 6.72 -9.49 -5.72
CA ILE A 565 5.33 -9.78 -6.11
C ILE A 565 4.88 -11.19 -5.65
N ARG A 566 5.81 -12.13 -5.53
CA ARG A 566 5.57 -13.53 -5.16
C ARG A 566 6.60 -14.13 -4.20
N GLY A 567 7.68 -13.44 -3.88
CA GLY A 567 8.68 -13.99 -2.98
C GLY A 567 9.05 -13.04 -1.85
N CYS A 568 10.21 -13.29 -1.26
CA CYS A 568 10.74 -12.54 -0.15
C CYS A 568 11.41 -11.23 -0.56
N GLY A 569 11.45 -10.29 0.38
CA GLY A 569 12.30 -9.11 0.28
C GLY A 569 13.78 -9.49 0.32
N LEU A 570 14.18 -10.22 1.35
CA LEU A 570 15.57 -10.64 1.56
C LEU A 570 15.66 -12.14 1.80
N VAL A 571 16.54 -12.83 1.08
CA VAL A 571 16.91 -14.23 1.30
C VAL A 571 18.40 -14.33 1.61
N LEU A 572 18.72 -14.94 2.75
CA LEU A 572 20.08 -15.28 3.17
C LEU A 572 20.15 -16.79 3.38
N ASP A 573 20.94 -17.48 2.57
CA ASP A 573 21.00 -18.94 2.55
C ASP A 573 22.46 -19.40 2.66
N HIS A 574 22.80 -20.26 3.63
CA HIS A 574 24.16 -20.75 3.86
C HIS A 574 25.23 -19.64 3.98
N CYS A 575 24.86 -18.50 4.58
CA CYS A 575 25.75 -17.33 4.71
C CYS A 575 26.46 -17.27 6.07
N LYS A 576 27.63 -16.61 6.12
CA LYS A 576 28.43 -16.45 7.34
C LYS A 576 28.86 -15.01 7.59
N SER A 577 28.89 -14.58 8.86
CA SER A 577 29.34 -13.23 9.24
C SER A 577 28.58 -12.14 8.49
N LEU A 578 27.31 -11.96 8.86
CA LEU A 578 26.39 -11.05 8.17
C LEU A 578 25.81 -9.98 9.10
N LYS A 579 25.58 -8.78 8.56
CA LYS A 579 24.89 -7.69 9.23
C LYS A 579 23.87 -7.06 8.30
N VAL A 580 22.62 -6.95 8.76
CA VAL A 580 21.52 -6.22 8.12
C VAL A 580 21.09 -5.11 9.07
N GLU A 581 21.18 -3.85 8.64
CA GLU A 581 20.93 -2.70 9.50
C GLU A 581 20.14 -1.59 8.81
N ASN A 582 19.19 -0.99 9.51
CA ASN A 582 18.45 0.19 9.02
C ASN A 582 17.78 -0.03 7.64
N CYS A 583 17.22 -1.22 7.42
CA CYS A 583 16.55 -1.59 6.17
C CYS A 583 15.03 -1.53 6.26
N GLU A 584 14.38 -1.17 5.16
CA GLU A 584 12.94 -1.39 4.95
C GLU A 584 12.75 -2.73 4.23
N ILE A 585 11.99 -3.64 4.84
CA ILE A 585 11.72 -4.98 4.32
C ILE A 585 10.21 -5.20 4.35
N ALA A 586 9.52 -4.64 3.37
CA ALA A 586 8.08 -4.45 3.47
C ALA A 586 7.27 -4.89 2.26
N ARG A 587 6.01 -5.27 2.51
CA ARG A 587 4.98 -5.48 1.48
C ARG A 587 5.30 -6.60 0.48
N ASN A 588 6.10 -7.58 0.88
CA ASN A 588 6.48 -8.71 0.02
C ASN A 588 5.38 -9.77 -0.01
N GLY A 589 5.23 -10.42 -1.17
CA GLY A 589 4.26 -11.48 -1.45
C GLY A 589 4.56 -12.82 -0.77
N TRP A 590 5.66 -12.89 -0.01
CA TRP A 590 5.96 -14.01 0.87
C TRP A 590 6.51 -13.49 2.21
N HIS A 591 7.75 -13.80 2.58
CA HIS A 591 8.35 -13.34 3.84
C HIS A 591 9.05 -12.00 3.68
N GLY A 592 9.21 -11.25 4.78
CA GLY A 592 10.13 -10.11 4.79
C GLY A 592 11.56 -10.61 4.57
N LEU A 593 12.07 -11.34 5.55
CA LEU A 593 13.40 -11.96 5.53
C LEU A 593 13.26 -13.49 5.69
N LEU A 594 13.85 -14.26 4.76
CA LEU A 594 14.02 -15.71 4.87
C LEU A 594 15.49 -16.04 5.11
N MET A 595 15.78 -16.78 6.17
CA MET A 595 17.12 -17.19 6.56
C MET A 595 17.21 -18.71 6.70
N ALA A 596 18.19 -19.32 6.04
CA ALA A 596 18.47 -20.76 6.16
C ALA A 596 19.98 -21.00 6.33
N GLU A 597 20.34 -21.91 7.24
CA GLU A 597 21.72 -22.40 7.44
C GLU A 597 22.78 -21.30 7.60
N CYS A 598 22.41 -20.16 8.20
CA CYS A 598 23.30 -19.01 8.36
C CYS A 598 24.01 -19.03 9.72
N HIS A 599 25.20 -18.44 9.79
CA HIS A 599 26.01 -18.39 11.01
C HIS A 599 26.56 -16.99 11.31
N ASN A 600 26.54 -16.60 12.58
CA ASN A 600 27.08 -15.31 13.05
C ASN A 600 26.43 -14.11 12.33
N GLY A 601 25.16 -13.86 12.63
CA GLY A 601 24.35 -12.85 11.95
C GLY A 601 23.75 -11.82 12.91
N LYS A 602 23.59 -10.58 12.44
CA LYS A 602 22.90 -9.50 13.16
C LYS A 602 21.88 -8.80 12.26
N ILE A 603 20.64 -8.69 12.72
CA ILE A 603 19.55 -7.95 12.06
C ILE A 603 19.06 -6.89 13.04
N GLU A 604 19.34 -5.62 12.75
CA GLU A 604 19.14 -4.52 13.70
C GLU A 604 18.47 -3.29 13.05
N ASN A 605 17.64 -2.58 13.83
CA ASN A 605 17.05 -1.30 13.44
C ASN A 605 16.24 -1.32 12.12
N CYS A 606 15.72 -2.47 11.70
CA CYS A 606 14.96 -2.60 10.45
C CYS A 606 13.46 -2.39 10.68
N LEU A 607 12.78 -1.90 9.64
CA LEU A 607 11.33 -1.91 9.53
C LEU A 607 10.89 -3.12 8.70
N VAL A 608 10.14 -4.04 9.31
CA VAL A 608 9.66 -5.26 8.66
C VAL A 608 8.14 -5.30 8.74
N GLU A 609 7.46 -4.90 7.67
CA GLU A 609 6.00 -4.73 7.73
C GLU A 609 5.20 -5.17 6.50
N GLY A 610 3.97 -5.61 6.73
CA GLY A 610 3.02 -5.86 5.66
C GLY A 610 3.40 -7.02 4.74
N ASN A 611 4.23 -7.98 5.15
CA ASN A 611 4.56 -9.14 4.30
C ASN A 611 3.44 -10.19 4.35
N ASP A 612 3.18 -10.89 3.24
CA ASP A 612 2.09 -11.89 3.11
C ASP A 612 2.33 -13.16 3.95
N GLY A 613 3.55 -13.38 4.41
CA GLY A 613 3.93 -14.41 5.38
C GLY A 613 4.49 -13.81 6.68
N CYS A 614 5.51 -14.45 7.25
CA CYS A 614 6.23 -13.94 8.42
C CYS A 614 7.07 -12.68 8.11
N GLY A 615 7.30 -11.85 9.13
CA GLY A 615 8.31 -10.79 9.06
C GLY A 615 9.71 -11.39 8.90
N PHE A 616 10.09 -12.30 9.80
CA PHE A 616 11.30 -13.11 9.73
C PHE A 616 10.95 -14.60 9.74
N MET A 617 11.48 -15.36 8.78
CA MET A 617 11.41 -16.82 8.71
C MET A 617 12.81 -17.43 8.84
N GLY A 618 13.07 -18.11 9.94
CA GLY A 618 14.24 -18.97 10.13
C GLY A 618 13.93 -20.42 9.75
N GLU A 619 14.35 -20.84 8.57
CA GLU A 619 14.16 -22.20 8.09
C GLU A 619 15.25 -23.13 8.62
N TYR A 620 14.85 -24.38 8.87
CA TYR A 620 15.76 -25.50 9.12
C TYR A 620 15.80 -26.40 7.89
N LEU A 621 17.00 -26.68 7.40
CA LEU A 621 17.24 -27.66 6.33
C LEU A 621 18.06 -28.85 6.85
N HIS A 622 19.20 -28.57 7.50
CA HIS A 622 20.11 -29.60 8.00
C HIS A 622 20.75 -29.28 9.35
N ASP A 623 21.47 -28.16 9.48
CA ASP A 623 22.15 -27.80 10.72
C ASP A 623 21.36 -26.76 11.53
N GLY A 624 20.57 -25.94 10.83
CA GLY A 624 19.86 -24.80 11.37
C GLY A 624 20.79 -23.60 11.55
N SER A 625 20.24 -22.39 11.40
CA SER A 625 21.00 -21.16 11.60
C SER A 625 21.48 -21.01 13.06
N ASN A 626 22.70 -20.51 13.27
CA ASN A 626 23.33 -20.41 14.58
C ASN A 626 23.94 -19.02 14.86
N LEU A 627 23.98 -18.59 16.13
CA LEU A 627 24.54 -17.30 16.54
C LEU A 627 23.90 -16.11 15.80
N ILE A 628 22.57 -16.07 15.77
CA ILE A 628 21.79 -15.02 15.09
C ILE A 628 21.18 -14.07 16.11
N GLN A 629 21.44 -12.77 15.95
CA GLN A 629 20.86 -11.71 16.76
C GLN A 629 19.82 -10.94 15.95
N ILE A 630 18.62 -10.76 16.51
CA ILE A 630 17.54 -9.97 15.90
C ILE A 630 17.09 -8.96 16.95
N ARG A 631 17.46 -7.69 16.81
CA ARG A 631 17.25 -6.68 17.85
C ARG A 631 16.81 -5.32 17.33
N HIS A 632 16.05 -4.59 18.14
CA HIS A 632 15.64 -3.20 17.84
C HIS A 632 14.88 -3.03 16.51
N ASN A 633 14.27 -4.10 16.00
CA ASN A 633 13.48 -4.04 14.77
C ASN A 633 12.02 -3.69 15.09
N LYS A 634 11.37 -3.01 14.15
CA LYS A 634 9.93 -2.78 14.16
C LYS A 634 9.28 -3.79 13.23
N ILE A 635 8.62 -4.80 13.81
CA ILE A 635 8.06 -5.94 13.08
C ILE A 635 6.55 -5.91 13.23
N GLN A 636 5.82 -5.57 12.18
CA GLN A 636 4.40 -5.27 12.31
C GLN A 636 3.55 -5.58 11.09
N TYR A 637 2.27 -5.89 11.29
CA TYR A 637 1.28 -6.10 10.22
C TYR A 637 1.68 -7.16 9.18
N ASN A 638 2.58 -8.08 9.51
CA ASN A 638 2.84 -9.25 8.68
C ASN A 638 1.68 -10.24 8.83
N ASN A 639 1.38 -11.02 7.80
CA ASN A 639 0.17 -11.85 7.78
C ASN A 639 0.32 -13.18 8.57
N GLU A 640 1.55 -13.57 8.88
CA GLU A 640 1.86 -14.63 9.86
C GLU A 640 2.57 -14.04 11.09
N TYR A 641 3.52 -14.77 11.69
CA TYR A 641 4.26 -14.33 12.86
C TYR A 641 5.19 -13.16 12.54
N GLY A 642 5.49 -12.34 13.54
CA GLY A 642 6.58 -11.38 13.44
C GLY A 642 7.90 -12.12 13.20
N ILE A 643 8.17 -13.13 14.03
CA ILE A 643 9.30 -14.05 13.84
C ILE A 643 8.81 -15.49 13.96
N ARG A 644 9.14 -16.32 12.97
CA ARG A 644 9.00 -17.78 13.03
C ARG A 644 10.33 -18.43 12.74
N ALA A 645 10.74 -19.39 13.55
CA ALA A 645 12.02 -20.06 13.41
C ALA A 645 11.95 -21.53 13.81
N PHE A 646 12.70 -22.37 13.10
CA PHE A 646 12.85 -23.80 13.35
C PHE A 646 14.32 -24.17 13.47
N GLY A 647 14.66 -24.99 14.45
CA GLY A 647 15.99 -25.58 14.63
C GLY A 647 17.15 -24.59 14.78
N MET A 648 16.87 -23.29 14.99
CA MET A 648 17.92 -22.29 15.20
C MET A 648 18.59 -22.45 16.57
N LYS A 649 19.89 -22.19 16.64
CA LYS A 649 20.74 -22.36 17.83
C LYS A 649 21.36 -21.03 18.25
N GLU A 650 21.57 -20.86 19.55
CA GLU A 650 22.26 -19.68 20.13
C GLU A 650 21.74 -18.35 19.58
N THR A 651 20.41 -18.23 19.43
CA THR A 651 19.76 -17.03 18.92
C THR A 651 19.45 -16.04 20.04
N ASP A 652 19.63 -14.75 19.74
CA ASP A 652 19.31 -13.66 20.66
C ASP A 652 18.30 -12.69 20.05
N ILE A 653 17.04 -12.87 20.42
CA ILE A 653 15.90 -12.08 19.95
C ILE A 653 15.43 -11.21 21.11
N LYS A 654 15.73 -9.90 21.05
CA LYS A 654 15.46 -8.95 22.14
C LYS A 654 15.12 -7.57 21.59
N ASP A 655 14.40 -6.78 22.38
CA ASP A 655 14.16 -5.37 22.11
C ASP A 655 13.52 -5.05 20.75
N ASN A 656 12.81 -6.02 20.14
CA ASN A 656 12.00 -5.80 18.95
C ASN A 656 10.61 -5.29 19.34
N LEU A 657 10.08 -4.36 18.55
CA LEU A 657 8.71 -3.88 18.67
C LEU A 657 7.80 -4.71 17.78
N TYR A 658 6.90 -5.48 18.38
CA TYR A 658 5.87 -6.24 17.65
C TYR A 658 4.51 -5.56 17.70
N ARG A 659 3.85 -5.49 16.54
CA ARG A 659 2.49 -4.95 16.44
C ARG A 659 1.69 -5.72 15.38
N TRP A 660 0.62 -6.39 15.81
CA TRP A 660 -0.39 -6.94 14.89
C TRP A 660 0.20 -7.83 13.79
N ASN A 661 1.11 -8.75 14.10
CA ASN A 661 1.50 -9.79 13.13
C ASN A 661 0.55 -10.99 13.27
N GLY A 662 -0.06 -11.40 12.17
CA GLY A 662 -0.99 -12.51 12.09
C GLY A 662 -2.27 -12.29 12.88
N LYS A 663 -3.04 -13.36 13.07
CA LYS A 663 -4.30 -13.35 13.82
C LYS A 663 -4.13 -13.67 15.31
N GLU A 664 -2.97 -14.17 15.70
CA GLU A 664 -2.71 -14.65 17.04
C GLU A 664 -2.04 -13.57 17.92
N LYS A 665 -2.32 -13.62 19.23
CA LYS A 665 -1.61 -12.76 20.20
C LYS A 665 -0.11 -13.05 20.23
N ARG A 666 0.28 -14.29 19.93
CA ARG A 666 1.67 -14.73 19.89
C ARG A 666 2.35 -14.16 18.65
N GLN A 667 3.38 -13.33 18.85
CA GLN A 667 4.11 -12.67 17.76
C GLN A 667 5.37 -13.43 17.33
N GLU A 668 5.87 -14.32 18.19
CA GLU A 668 7.07 -15.11 17.94
C GLU A 668 6.78 -16.60 18.07
N TRP A 669 7.17 -17.39 17.08
CA TRP A 669 7.16 -18.85 17.13
C TRP A 669 8.59 -19.39 16.94
N LEU A 670 9.26 -19.72 18.04
CA LEU A 670 10.59 -20.30 18.03
C LEU A 670 10.48 -21.78 18.42
N SER A 671 10.93 -22.68 17.53
CA SER A 671 10.88 -24.12 17.74
C SER A 671 12.28 -24.71 17.64
N SER A 672 12.66 -25.57 18.59
CA SER A 672 13.88 -26.39 18.49
C SER A 672 13.70 -27.58 17.54
N GLU A 673 12.50 -27.79 16.99
CA GLU A 673 12.23 -28.88 16.06
C GLU A 673 13.06 -28.71 14.79
N LYS A 674 13.71 -29.81 14.40
CA LYS A 674 14.44 -30.00 13.15
C LYS A 674 13.46 -30.29 12.02
N LYS A 675 12.60 -29.32 11.71
CA LYS A 675 11.44 -29.49 10.82
C LYS A 675 11.63 -28.74 9.50
N LEU A 676 11.62 -29.50 8.41
CA LEU A 676 11.55 -28.96 7.06
C LEU A 676 10.22 -28.24 6.83
N GLN A 677 10.26 -27.07 6.20
CA GLN A 677 9.07 -26.40 5.71
C GLN A 677 8.72 -26.98 4.34
N LEU A 678 7.55 -27.60 4.26
CA LEU A 678 7.02 -28.19 3.02
C LEU A 678 5.88 -27.32 2.51
N GLU A 679 5.61 -27.38 1.21
CA GLU A 679 4.39 -26.84 0.64
C GLU A 679 3.19 -27.40 1.40
N GLN A 680 2.30 -26.51 1.85
CA GLN A 680 1.04 -26.93 2.48
C GLN A 680 0.12 -27.42 1.36
N LEU A 681 -0.14 -28.73 1.34
CA LEU A 681 -0.99 -29.41 0.36
C LEU A 681 -2.48 -29.16 0.58
#